data_AF-A0A9W7EQJ3-F1
#
_entry.id   AF-A0A9W7EQJ3-F1
#
_cell.length_a   1.000
_cell.length_b   1.000
_cell.length_c   1.000
_cell.angle_alpha   90.00
_cell.angle_beta   90.00
_cell.angle_gamma   90.00
#
_symmetry.space_group_name_H-M   'P 1'
#
loop_
_entity.id
_entity.type
_entity.pdbx_description
1 polymer ?
#
loop_
_entity_poly.entity_id
_entity_poly.type
_entity_poly.pdbx_seq_one_letter_code
_entity_poly.pdbx_strand_id
1 'polypeptide(L)'
;MPIPVGINGLGRIGKMVCLQMLAQPDVYSIKAINATSLQAEEIADYLTYDSSHRYDRSVCKNVEIVNESLVRINGNEIHLFKDRDARNLKWRAVGVQFVLECTGAYLTTEKGKMHDVDYVIMSAPPKDPDVTPTFIYGVNHEEYKGQKIVSASSCTTNCMGPMMKLVSDAFGVEAVNFTTIHATTGSQSVVDVINKKNRTHRSIINNMIPHSTGAAKSIFRVMPELSGKVWGTSVRVPCINCSLLDINVTCEDKTATLDDVKDLLSKHELFGEVYHLNEKMLTSVDFMTTTTPTILDGKASMDFKPGSFKLMLWYDNEWSYSAQCLRIMKSMHQHNKHVERSIRGRVSPKISPNNSVVNLASLNGVAKELNPAKILNLDSKLALKSLKLKAKNVVTRFDFNVPVDNGKVMDDFRVRASLPSINHILEQKPNRVVLVCHFGRPKGKDKKNSVEFLVPILSGMLNREVKFLPDGVSQKTVDALAVAKDTNGTVYLLENIRFHAEETKFDPSSDVSKMYQSLGDALIADCFGCVHRNHMSVCHLKGEGKQHGFGFLIQQEVDAIAGMLRSDGKKVLGIMGGAKIADKQPMIECLCKMPSTRIFVGGGLTRGFDKFMPSTPHSVILARDAYGAADFESPATYMPDIAKTGGGGFDCGPQGLRDLIAEIDNADVIFWNGCLGVIEDPRYRVGSAMIVDYLLAQTGKQIIIGGGETASLFAGKEAEHIYLSTGGGALLAHIQSSVLGTPTVPGLAPFSL
;
A
#
# COMPACT_ATOMS: atom_id res chain seq x y z
N MET A 1 -19.65 6.52 -25.22
CA MET A 1 -18.60 7.53 -25.43
C MET A 1 -17.24 6.89 -25.25
N PRO A 2 -16.36 7.04 -26.26
CA PRO A 2 -14.99 6.54 -26.25
C PRO A 2 -14.14 7.21 -25.17
N ILE A 3 -13.03 6.58 -24.79
CA ILE A 3 -12.07 7.06 -23.79
C ILE A 3 -11.26 8.21 -24.40
N PRO A 4 -11.24 9.42 -23.82
CA PRO A 4 -10.40 10.52 -24.33
C PRO A 4 -8.94 10.33 -23.91
N VAL A 5 -8.04 10.13 -24.88
CA VAL A 5 -6.65 9.74 -24.61
C VAL A 5 -5.63 10.70 -25.20
N GLY A 6 -4.58 10.96 -24.44
CA GLY A 6 -3.35 11.60 -24.86
C GLY A 6 -2.20 10.59 -24.89
N ILE A 7 -1.30 10.69 -25.87
CA ILE A 7 -0.11 9.84 -25.97
C ILE A 7 1.13 10.72 -25.77
N ASN A 8 1.90 10.48 -24.72
CA ASN A 8 3.18 11.17 -24.55
C ASN A 8 4.32 10.32 -25.13
N GLY A 9 4.90 10.78 -26.24
CA GLY A 9 5.97 10.10 -26.94
C GLY A 9 5.46 9.14 -28.01
N LEU A 10 5.71 9.46 -29.28
CA LEU A 10 5.36 8.64 -30.43
C LEU A 10 6.55 7.76 -30.90
N GLY A 11 7.22 7.11 -29.94
CA GLY A 11 8.25 6.11 -30.23
C GLY A 11 7.65 4.74 -30.55
N ARG A 12 8.44 3.65 -30.43
CA ARG A 12 7.99 2.27 -30.74
C ARG A 12 6.66 1.89 -30.07
N ILE A 13 6.56 2.04 -28.74
CA ILE A 13 5.32 1.76 -27.99
C ILE A 13 4.21 2.76 -28.31
N GLY A 14 4.51 4.06 -28.30
CA GLY A 14 3.52 5.10 -28.58
C GLY A 14 2.87 4.95 -29.95
N LYS A 15 3.65 4.56 -30.97
CA LYS A 15 3.16 4.25 -32.32
C LYS A 15 2.19 3.08 -32.30
N MET A 16 2.55 1.95 -31.68
CA MET A 16 1.69 0.77 -31.63
C MET A 16 0.38 1.03 -30.86
N VAL A 17 0.45 1.79 -29.77
CA VAL A 17 -0.72 2.25 -29.02
C VAL A 17 -1.62 3.11 -29.90
N CYS A 18 -1.05 4.07 -30.63
CA CYS A 18 -1.77 4.94 -31.56
C CYS A 18 -2.52 4.13 -32.63
N LEU A 19 -1.80 3.21 -33.32
CA LEU A 19 -2.38 2.36 -34.36
C LEU A 19 -3.53 1.49 -33.83
N GLN A 20 -3.36 0.88 -32.66
CA GLN A 20 -4.40 0.04 -32.05
C GLN A 20 -5.62 0.83 -31.55
N MET A 21 -5.42 2.07 -31.08
CA MET A 21 -6.52 2.98 -30.73
C MET A 21 -7.28 3.45 -31.97
N LEU A 22 -6.59 3.79 -33.07
CA LEU A 22 -7.20 4.18 -34.34
C LEU A 22 -8.01 3.04 -34.97
N ALA A 23 -7.61 1.78 -34.75
CA ALA A 23 -8.38 0.60 -35.14
C ALA A 23 -9.65 0.38 -34.30
N GLN A 24 -9.83 1.10 -33.19
CA GLN A 24 -10.94 0.96 -32.24
C GLN A 24 -11.58 2.33 -31.91
N PRO A 25 -12.08 3.08 -32.91
CA PRO A 25 -12.57 4.45 -32.72
C PRO A 25 -13.81 4.54 -31.80
N ASP A 26 -14.58 3.47 -31.69
CA ASP A 26 -15.73 3.40 -30.77
C ASP A 26 -15.31 3.27 -29.30
N VAL A 27 -14.08 2.81 -29.06
CA VAL A 27 -13.51 2.59 -27.72
C VAL A 27 -12.61 3.75 -27.31
N TYR A 28 -11.77 4.27 -28.20
CA TYR A 28 -10.78 5.31 -27.90
C TYR A 28 -10.96 6.52 -28.80
N SER A 29 -10.80 7.71 -28.22
CA SER A 29 -10.72 8.98 -28.93
C SER A 29 -9.39 9.62 -28.59
N ILE A 30 -8.43 9.50 -29.51
CA ILE A 30 -7.14 10.16 -29.37
C ILE A 30 -7.39 11.67 -29.52
N LYS A 31 -7.10 12.43 -28.48
CA LYS A 31 -7.27 13.89 -28.45
C LYS A 31 -5.97 14.63 -28.69
N ALA A 32 -4.85 14.06 -28.24
CA ALA A 32 -3.54 14.66 -28.44
C ALA A 32 -2.40 13.64 -28.48
N ILE A 33 -1.34 14.00 -29.20
CA ILE A 33 -0.08 13.27 -29.25
C ILE A 33 1.05 14.26 -29.02
N ASN A 34 1.95 13.97 -28.08
CA ASN A 34 3.21 14.70 -27.97
C ASN A 34 4.31 13.95 -28.71
N ALA A 35 4.85 14.57 -29.77
CA ALA A 35 5.87 14.00 -30.64
C ALA A 35 6.95 15.04 -30.95
N THR A 36 7.93 15.18 -30.05
CA THR A 36 8.96 16.24 -30.13
C THR A 36 9.90 16.13 -31.34
N SER A 37 9.89 14.99 -32.03
CA SER A 37 10.84 14.67 -33.10
C SER A 37 10.19 14.47 -34.46
N LEU A 38 8.89 14.72 -34.59
CA LEU A 38 8.13 14.54 -35.83
C LEU A 38 7.33 15.79 -36.16
N GLN A 39 7.30 16.15 -37.44
CA GLN A 39 6.39 17.17 -37.98
C GLN A 39 5.02 16.57 -38.28
N ALA A 40 4.01 17.42 -38.46
CA ALA A 40 2.63 16.96 -38.71
C ALA A 40 2.55 16.12 -40.00
N GLU A 41 3.33 16.51 -41.00
CA GLU A 41 3.48 15.87 -42.31
C GLU A 41 4.10 14.47 -42.20
N GLU A 42 5.01 14.27 -41.25
CA GLU A 42 5.74 13.01 -41.09
C GLU A 42 4.95 11.97 -40.31
N ILE A 43 3.97 12.39 -39.50
CA ILE A 43 3.17 11.48 -38.67
C ILE A 43 2.36 10.50 -39.53
N ALA A 44 1.84 10.94 -40.67
CA ALA A 44 1.06 10.10 -41.57
C ALA A 44 1.87 8.89 -42.06
N ASP A 45 3.04 9.15 -42.63
CA ASP A 45 3.95 8.13 -43.14
C ASP A 45 4.52 7.29 -41.99
N TYR A 46 4.90 7.94 -40.89
CA TYR A 46 5.44 7.24 -39.72
C TYR A 46 4.45 6.25 -39.14
N LEU A 47 3.16 6.60 -39.07
CA LEU A 47 2.12 5.67 -38.62
C LEU A 47 1.93 4.57 -39.66
N THR A 48 1.71 4.92 -40.94
CA THR A 48 1.33 4.02 -42.05
C THR A 48 2.36 2.96 -42.43
N TYR A 49 3.64 3.28 -42.30
CA TYR A 49 4.73 2.37 -42.68
C TYR A 49 5.48 1.89 -41.44
N ASP A 50 5.48 0.58 -41.23
CA ASP A 50 6.24 -0.08 -40.18
C ASP A 50 7.07 -1.22 -40.77
N SER A 51 8.34 -1.34 -40.34
CA SER A 51 9.27 -2.35 -40.83
C SER A 51 9.18 -3.67 -40.05
N SER A 52 8.47 -3.69 -38.92
CA SER A 52 8.25 -4.88 -38.10
C SER A 52 6.82 -5.37 -38.30
N HIS A 53 5.85 -4.55 -37.94
CA HIS A 53 4.47 -4.98 -37.78
C HIS A 53 3.69 -5.01 -39.09
N ARG A 54 2.81 -6.02 -39.20
CA ARG A 54 1.87 -6.17 -40.31
C ARG A 54 0.48 -5.93 -39.78
N TYR A 55 -0.11 -4.80 -40.14
CA TYR A 55 -1.47 -4.44 -39.74
C TYR A 55 -2.21 -3.86 -40.95
N ASP A 56 -3.54 -3.79 -40.84
CA ASP A 56 -4.34 -3.17 -41.89
C ASP A 56 -4.04 -1.67 -41.95
N ARG A 57 -3.33 -1.24 -43.00
CA ARG A 57 -2.97 0.17 -43.22
C ARG A 57 -4.20 1.07 -43.40
N SER A 58 -5.40 0.50 -43.56
CA SER A 58 -6.64 1.26 -43.56
C SER A 58 -6.86 2.10 -42.30
N VAL A 59 -6.26 1.70 -41.18
CA VAL A 59 -6.31 2.44 -39.90
C VAL A 59 -5.69 3.84 -39.98
N CYS A 60 -4.92 4.16 -41.03
CA CYS A 60 -4.32 5.47 -41.27
C CYS A 60 -4.60 6.02 -42.68
N LYS A 61 -5.71 5.65 -43.34
CA LYS A 61 -5.99 6.03 -44.74
C LYS A 61 -6.23 7.53 -44.98
N ASN A 62 -6.99 8.20 -44.12
CA ASN A 62 -7.42 9.58 -44.35
C ASN A 62 -6.70 10.52 -43.37
N VAL A 63 -5.44 10.83 -43.64
CA VAL A 63 -4.67 11.80 -42.86
C VAL A 63 -4.74 13.16 -43.54
N GLU A 64 -5.34 14.14 -42.86
CA GLU A 64 -5.42 15.53 -43.28
C GLU A 64 -4.68 16.40 -42.28
N ILE A 65 -3.71 17.17 -42.76
CA ILE A 65 -2.97 18.12 -41.94
C ILE A 65 -3.76 19.42 -41.96
N VAL A 66 -4.39 19.74 -40.83
CA VAL A 66 -5.18 20.97 -40.70
C VAL A 66 -4.24 22.16 -40.50
N ASN A 67 -3.22 22.00 -39.64
CA ASN A 67 -2.10 22.90 -39.45
C ASN A 67 -0.97 22.21 -38.67
N GLU A 68 0.11 22.94 -38.34
CA GLU A 68 1.29 22.42 -37.63
C GLU A 68 1.00 21.75 -36.26
N SER A 69 -0.14 22.09 -35.64
CA SER A 69 -0.54 21.65 -34.30
C SER A 69 -1.81 20.77 -34.28
N LEU A 70 -2.37 20.45 -35.45
CA LEU A 70 -3.62 19.71 -35.56
C LEU A 70 -3.64 18.84 -36.82
N VAL A 71 -3.84 17.53 -36.62
CA VAL A 71 -3.99 16.54 -37.69
C VAL A 71 -5.32 15.83 -37.52
N ARG A 72 -6.01 15.53 -38.62
CA ARG A 72 -7.22 14.71 -38.63
C ARG A 72 -6.89 13.36 -39.25
N ILE A 73 -7.13 12.28 -38.51
CA ILE A 73 -6.91 10.90 -38.99
C ILE A 73 -8.26 10.18 -38.97
N ASN A 74 -8.73 9.74 -40.14
CA ASN A 74 -10.02 9.06 -40.30
C ASN A 74 -11.19 9.83 -39.65
N GLY A 75 -11.17 11.16 -39.75
CA GLY A 75 -12.17 12.04 -39.14
C GLY A 75 -11.94 12.39 -37.66
N ASN A 76 -10.98 11.76 -36.97
CA ASN A 76 -10.64 12.11 -35.58
C ASN A 76 -9.59 13.24 -35.54
N GLU A 77 -9.94 14.36 -34.91
CA GLU A 77 -9.05 15.51 -34.72
C GLU A 77 -8.10 15.29 -33.54
N ILE A 78 -6.80 15.38 -33.82
CA ILE A 78 -5.71 15.07 -32.89
C ILE A 78 -4.76 16.27 -32.80
N HIS A 79 -4.69 16.86 -31.60
CA HIS A 79 -3.73 17.93 -31.31
C HIS A 79 -2.30 17.40 -31.22
N LEU A 80 -1.35 18.13 -31.78
CA LEU A 80 0.06 17.80 -31.71
C LEU A 80 0.77 18.73 -30.74
N PHE A 81 1.43 18.13 -29.75
CA PHE A 81 2.38 18.83 -28.89
C PHE A 81 3.82 18.49 -29.28
N LYS A 82 4.73 19.43 -29.00
CA LYS A 82 6.17 19.30 -29.28
C LYS A 82 7.00 19.84 -28.11
N ASP A 83 6.68 19.42 -26.89
CA ASP A 83 7.41 19.85 -25.69
C ASP A 83 7.97 18.64 -24.92
N ARG A 84 9.18 18.79 -24.38
CA ARG A 84 9.80 17.78 -23.53
C ARG A 84 9.35 17.87 -22.09
N ASP A 85 8.87 19.04 -21.65
CA ASP A 85 8.36 19.29 -20.31
C ASP A 85 6.86 19.00 -20.24
N ALA A 86 6.49 17.98 -19.45
CA ALA A 86 5.09 17.55 -19.30
C ALA A 86 4.16 18.66 -18.79
N ARG A 87 4.68 19.66 -18.06
CA ARG A 87 3.90 20.79 -17.50
C ARG A 87 3.35 21.73 -18.57
N ASN A 88 3.99 21.73 -19.74
CA ASN A 88 3.58 22.54 -20.88
C ASN A 88 2.55 21.82 -21.76
N LEU A 89 2.40 20.51 -21.59
CA LEU A 89 1.46 19.68 -22.34
C LEU A 89 0.06 19.85 -21.74
N LYS A 90 -0.71 20.84 -22.22
CA LYS A 90 -2.04 21.21 -21.68
C LYS A 90 -3.13 20.19 -22.05
N TRP A 91 -3.00 18.94 -21.60
CA TRP A 91 -3.89 17.81 -21.93
C TRP A 91 -5.37 18.11 -21.68
N ARG A 92 -5.69 18.72 -20.54
CA ARG A 92 -7.07 19.06 -20.16
C ARG A 92 -7.73 20.04 -21.12
N ALA A 93 -6.96 21.00 -21.66
CA ALA A 93 -7.47 22.02 -22.58
C ALA A 93 -7.96 21.42 -23.90
N VAL A 94 -7.42 20.26 -24.28
CA VAL A 94 -7.81 19.50 -25.48
C VAL A 94 -8.68 18.28 -25.15
N GLY A 95 -9.22 18.21 -23.92
CA GLY A 95 -10.19 17.20 -23.50
C GLY A 95 -9.62 15.80 -23.26
N VAL A 96 -8.31 15.67 -23.02
CA VAL A 96 -7.69 14.39 -22.63
C VAL A 96 -8.03 14.04 -21.18
N GLN A 97 -8.38 12.78 -20.94
CA GLN A 97 -8.66 12.22 -19.61
C GLN A 97 -7.56 11.24 -19.16
N PHE A 98 -7.08 10.40 -20.07
CA PHE A 98 -6.01 9.44 -19.81
C PHE A 98 -4.77 9.83 -20.63
N VAL A 99 -3.59 9.81 -20.01
CA VAL A 99 -2.31 9.88 -20.72
C VAL A 99 -1.61 8.53 -20.64
N LEU A 100 -1.23 8.00 -21.81
CA LEU A 100 -0.25 6.92 -21.88
C LEU A 100 1.15 7.52 -21.99
N GLU A 101 1.97 7.30 -20.97
CA GLU A 101 3.34 7.81 -20.87
C GLU A 101 4.32 6.81 -21.50
N CYS A 102 4.73 7.08 -22.74
CA CYS A 102 5.53 6.19 -23.58
C CYS A 102 6.97 6.66 -23.81
N THR A 103 7.42 7.74 -23.17
CA THR A 103 8.79 8.27 -23.34
C THR A 103 9.82 7.57 -22.46
N GLY A 104 9.38 6.99 -21.33
CA GLY A 104 10.28 6.46 -20.31
C GLY A 104 10.98 7.52 -19.45
N ALA A 105 10.62 8.81 -19.60
CA ALA A 105 11.20 9.91 -18.82
C ALA A 105 10.49 10.16 -17.48
N TYR A 106 9.17 9.95 -17.44
CA TYR A 106 8.28 10.27 -16.32
C TYR A 106 7.90 9.04 -15.49
N LEU A 107 8.92 8.29 -15.04
CA LEU A 107 8.76 7.00 -14.36
C LEU A 107 8.63 7.09 -12.83
N THR A 108 8.13 8.19 -12.28
CA THR A 108 7.80 8.30 -10.85
C THR A 108 6.44 8.95 -10.65
N THR A 109 5.77 8.73 -9.53
CA THR A 109 4.49 9.38 -9.19
C THR A 109 4.63 10.91 -9.27
N GLU A 110 5.71 11.46 -8.71
CA GLU A 110 5.98 12.91 -8.77
C GLU A 110 6.16 13.44 -10.19
N LYS A 111 6.86 12.68 -11.04
CA LYS A 111 7.03 13.05 -12.46
C LYS A 111 5.74 12.87 -13.25
N GLY A 112 5.00 11.80 -13.04
CA GLY A 112 3.71 11.57 -13.69
C GLY A 112 2.68 12.67 -13.40
N LYS A 113 2.70 13.23 -12.18
CA LYS A 113 1.85 14.39 -11.82
C LYS A 113 2.09 15.61 -12.70
N MET A 114 3.30 15.76 -13.27
CA MET A 114 3.64 16.90 -14.12
C MET A 114 2.80 16.98 -15.40
N HIS A 115 2.17 15.89 -15.83
CA HIS A 115 1.22 15.93 -16.94
C HIS A 115 -0.01 16.79 -16.62
N ASP A 116 -0.46 16.90 -15.37
CA ASP A 116 -1.73 17.57 -15.04
C ASP A 116 -2.93 17.02 -15.85
N VAL A 117 -3.21 15.73 -15.63
CA VAL A 117 -4.32 15.01 -16.26
C VAL A 117 -4.98 14.08 -15.23
N ASP A 118 -6.15 13.52 -15.53
CA ASP A 118 -6.87 12.70 -14.54
C ASP A 118 -6.16 11.39 -14.24
N TYR A 119 -5.71 10.69 -15.29
CA TYR A 119 -5.04 9.40 -15.17
C TYR A 119 -3.80 9.31 -16.05
N VAL A 120 -2.72 8.76 -15.50
CA VAL A 120 -1.44 8.52 -16.20
C VAL A 120 -1.08 7.04 -16.08
N ILE A 121 -0.77 6.40 -17.21
CA ILE A 121 -0.32 5.02 -17.27
C ILE A 121 1.09 5.00 -17.84
N MET A 122 2.08 4.63 -17.04
CA MET A 122 3.47 4.47 -17.48
C MET A 122 3.63 3.17 -18.27
N SER A 123 4.17 3.26 -19.49
CA SER A 123 4.50 2.08 -20.33
C SER A 123 5.86 1.45 -19.98
N ALA A 124 6.35 1.68 -18.75
CA ALA A 124 7.59 1.13 -18.25
C ALA A 124 7.54 0.98 -16.73
N PRO A 125 8.39 0.12 -16.13
CA PRO A 125 8.44 -0.05 -14.69
C PRO A 125 8.77 1.26 -13.94
N PRO A 126 8.14 1.52 -12.79
CA PRO A 126 8.38 2.75 -12.05
C PRO A 126 9.75 2.73 -11.36
N LYS A 127 10.34 3.92 -11.21
CA LYS A 127 11.57 4.17 -10.46
C LYS A 127 11.33 4.41 -8.96
N ASP A 128 10.08 4.62 -8.55
CA ASP A 128 9.61 4.72 -7.16
C ASP A 128 8.56 3.62 -6.85
N PRO A 129 8.94 2.34 -6.97
CA PRO A 129 8.00 1.22 -6.94
C PRO A 129 7.25 1.04 -5.62
N ASP A 130 7.74 1.62 -4.53
CA ASP A 130 7.06 1.60 -3.22
C ASP A 130 5.90 2.62 -3.16
N VAL A 131 5.78 3.48 -4.18
CA VAL A 131 4.79 4.56 -4.28
C VAL A 131 3.88 4.35 -5.49
N THR A 132 4.45 4.09 -6.68
CA THR A 132 3.68 3.93 -7.91
C THR A 132 3.19 2.49 -8.07
N PRO A 133 1.88 2.21 -7.98
CA PRO A 133 1.34 0.86 -8.11
C PRO A 133 1.52 0.34 -9.54
N THR A 134 1.76 -0.96 -9.65
CA THR A 134 1.94 -1.66 -10.92
C THR A 134 0.82 -2.67 -11.10
N PHE A 135 0.19 -2.66 -12.28
CA PHE A 135 -0.90 -3.58 -12.61
C PHE A 135 -0.62 -4.34 -13.90
N ILE A 136 -0.92 -5.62 -13.89
CA ILE A 136 -0.84 -6.53 -15.04
C ILE A 136 -2.23 -7.13 -15.27
N TYR A 137 -2.72 -7.02 -16.51
CA TYR A 137 -4.02 -7.54 -16.91
C TYR A 137 -4.00 -9.07 -16.86
N GLY A 138 -5.04 -9.67 -16.29
CA GLY A 138 -5.08 -11.10 -15.99
C GLY A 138 -4.27 -11.55 -14.76
N VAL A 139 -3.66 -10.61 -14.01
CA VAL A 139 -2.93 -10.93 -12.76
C VAL A 139 -3.53 -10.22 -11.56
N ASN A 140 -3.28 -8.92 -11.43
CA ASN A 140 -3.70 -8.11 -10.27
C ASN A 140 -4.47 -6.84 -10.69
N HIS A 141 -4.81 -6.68 -11.98
CA HIS A 141 -5.56 -5.52 -12.49
C HIS A 141 -6.91 -5.28 -11.78
N GLU A 142 -7.56 -6.32 -11.24
CA GLU A 142 -8.79 -6.20 -10.46
C GLU A 142 -8.59 -5.52 -9.10
N GLU A 143 -7.35 -5.45 -8.63
CA GLU A 143 -6.97 -4.74 -7.42
C GLU A 143 -6.84 -3.21 -7.64
N TYR A 144 -7.05 -2.75 -8.87
CA TYR A 144 -7.14 -1.32 -9.18
C TYR A 144 -8.31 -0.69 -8.40
N LYS A 145 -8.03 0.43 -7.72
CA LYS A 145 -8.95 1.13 -6.81
C LYS A 145 -9.04 2.62 -7.15
N GLY A 146 -8.94 2.98 -8.43
CA GLY A 146 -9.03 4.38 -8.87
C GLY A 146 -7.73 5.17 -8.73
N GLN A 147 -6.56 4.50 -8.62
CA GLN A 147 -5.27 5.21 -8.57
C GLN A 147 -5.07 6.05 -9.84
N LYS A 148 -4.62 7.29 -9.67
CA LYS A 148 -4.45 8.24 -10.79
C LYS A 148 -3.23 7.94 -11.63
N ILE A 149 -2.15 7.49 -11.01
CA ILE A 149 -0.88 7.22 -11.69
C ILE A 149 -0.53 5.77 -11.44
N VAL A 150 -0.38 4.99 -12.51
CA VAL A 150 -0.08 3.57 -12.45
C VAL A 150 1.01 3.20 -13.45
N SER A 151 1.63 2.05 -13.27
CA SER A 151 2.53 1.46 -14.26
C SER A 151 1.94 0.18 -14.85
N ALA A 152 2.04 0.03 -16.17
CA ALA A 152 1.78 -1.22 -16.88
C ALA A 152 3.04 -2.11 -16.99
N SER A 153 4.08 -1.85 -16.18
CA SER A 153 5.34 -2.59 -16.12
C SER A 153 6.06 -2.71 -17.47
N SER A 154 6.52 -3.91 -17.87
CA SER A 154 7.20 -4.20 -19.13
C SER A 154 6.58 -5.40 -19.86
N CYS A 155 6.93 -5.59 -21.14
CA CYS A 155 6.56 -6.74 -21.97
C CYS A 155 6.87 -8.08 -21.30
N THR A 156 8.09 -8.26 -20.77
CA THR A 156 8.50 -9.51 -20.10
C THR A 156 7.66 -9.79 -18.86
N THR A 157 7.32 -8.78 -18.05
CA THR A 157 6.44 -8.97 -16.89
C THR A 157 5.01 -9.33 -17.30
N ASN A 158 4.50 -8.70 -18.36
CA ASN A 158 3.17 -9.01 -18.91
C ASN A 158 3.10 -10.41 -19.53
N CYS A 159 4.22 -10.96 -20.01
CA CYS A 159 4.30 -12.35 -20.48
C CYS A 159 4.38 -13.35 -19.31
N MET A 160 5.28 -13.09 -18.34
CA MET A 160 5.56 -14.01 -17.24
C MET A 160 4.44 -14.03 -16.18
N GLY A 161 3.88 -12.88 -15.84
CA GLY A 161 2.92 -12.72 -14.76
C GLY A 161 1.70 -13.63 -14.88
N PRO A 162 0.97 -13.60 -16.01
CA PRO A 162 -0.19 -14.47 -16.21
C PRO A 162 0.15 -15.95 -16.07
N MET A 163 1.24 -16.42 -16.69
CA MET A 163 1.66 -17.82 -16.57
C MET A 163 2.01 -18.20 -15.13
N MET A 164 2.74 -17.35 -14.41
CA MET A 164 3.08 -17.61 -13.01
C MET A 164 1.83 -17.61 -12.12
N LYS A 165 0.84 -16.75 -12.38
CA LYS A 165 -0.44 -16.78 -11.68
C LYS A 165 -1.18 -18.08 -11.91
N LEU A 166 -1.32 -18.50 -13.17
CA LEU A 166 -1.97 -19.75 -13.54
C LEU A 166 -1.35 -20.96 -12.81
N VAL A 167 -0.01 -21.05 -12.81
CA VAL A 167 0.72 -22.15 -12.16
C VAL A 167 0.66 -22.04 -10.63
N SER A 168 0.84 -20.84 -10.07
CA SER A 168 0.84 -20.62 -8.62
C SER A 168 -0.53 -20.91 -7.99
N ASP A 169 -1.61 -20.47 -8.64
CA ASP A 169 -2.97 -20.69 -8.14
C ASP A 169 -3.35 -22.19 -8.19
N ALA A 170 -2.84 -22.95 -9.16
CA ALA A 170 -3.18 -24.36 -9.35
C ALA A 170 -2.32 -25.33 -8.54
N PHE A 171 -1.00 -25.10 -8.49
CA PHE A 171 -0.02 -26.10 -8.03
C PHE A 171 0.90 -25.60 -6.91
N GLY A 172 0.84 -24.30 -6.59
CA GLY A 172 1.87 -23.64 -5.78
C GLY A 172 3.23 -23.59 -6.48
N VAL A 173 4.05 -22.61 -6.13
CA VAL A 173 5.39 -22.45 -6.72
C VAL A 173 6.43 -22.54 -5.61
N GLU A 174 7.39 -23.45 -5.74
CA GLU A 174 8.55 -23.57 -4.85
C GLU A 174 9.70 -22.69 -5.33
N ALA A 175 10.07 -22.81 -6.61
CA ALA A 175 11.18 -22.07 -7.21
C ALA A 175 10.99 -21.87 -8.72
N VAL A 176 11.48 -20.73 -9.21
CA VAL A 176 11.47 -20.39 -10.64
C VAL A 176 12.83 -19.82 -11.05
N ASN A 177 13.39 -20.35 -12.13
CA ASN A 177 14.56 -19.78 -12.79
C ASN A 177 14.28 -19.54 -14.27
N PHE A 178 14.49 -18.32 -14.75
CA PHE A 178 14.20 -17.98 -16.14
C PHE A 178 15.33 -17.22 -16.85
N THR A 179 15.39 -17.39 -18.17
CA THR A 179 16.19 -16.57 -19.07
C THR A 179 15.29 -15.92 -20.11
N THR A 180 15.31 -14.60 -20.17
CA THR A 180 14.66 -13.87 -21.25
C THR A 180 15.57 -13.80 -22.48
N ILE A 181 15.21 -14.50 -23.55
CA ILE A 181 15.82 -14.35 -24.87
C ILE A 181 15.10 -13.19 -25.55
N HIS A 182 15.63 -12.00 -25.32
CA HIS A 182 14.94 -10.77 -25.65
C HIS A 182 15.44 -10.19 -26.97
N ALA A 183 14.51 -9.83 -27.86
CA ALA A 183 14.80 -9.11 -29.09
C ALA A 183 15.55 -7.79 -28.83
N THR A 184 16.17 -7.26 -29.87
CA THR A 184 16.91 -6.01 -29.83
C THR A 184 16.01 -4.84 -29.42
N THR A 185 16.53 -3.94 -28.58
CA THR A 185 15.87 -2.68 -28.22
C THR A 185 16.76 -1.50 -28.58
N GLY A 186 16.22 -0.27 -28.53
CA GLY A 186 17.00 0.96 -28.77
C GLY A 186 18.13 1.22 -27.77
N SER A 187 18.26 0.40 -26.72
CA SER A 187 19.37 0.48 -25.77
C SER A 187 20.62 -0.30 -26.21
N GLN A 188 20.53 -1.10 -27.28
CA GLN A 188 21.66 -1.81 -27.88
C GLN A 188 22.19 -1.03 -29.08
N SER A 189 23.50 -1.00 -29.25
CA SER A 189 24.14 -0.33 -30.38
C SER A 189 24.18 -1.23 -31.62
N VAL A 190 23.95 -0.64 -32.80
CA VAL A 190 24.03 -1.34 -34.09
C VAL A 190 25.48 -1.65 -34.47
N VAL A 191 26.41 -0.81 -34.05
CA VAL A 191 27.87 -0.97 -34.20
C VAL A 191 28.55 -0.79 -32.86
N ASP A 192 29.82 -1.16 -32.74
CA ASP A 192 30.59 -0.96 -31.52
C ASP A 192 30.70 0.54 -31.18
N VAL A 193 30.44 0.92 -29.92
CA VAL A 193 30.50 2.31 -29.43
C VAL A 193 31.40 2.45 -28.19
N ILE A 194 31.88 3.66 -27.93
CA ILE A 194 32.75 3.96 -26.79
C ILE A 194 31.92 4.10 -25.50
N ASN A 195 31.51 2.97 -24.91
CA ASN A 195 30.81 2.95 -23.62
C ASN A 195 31.13 1.67 -22.81
N LYS A 196 32.17 1.68 -21.99
CA LYS A 196 32.64 0.45 -21.30
C LYS A 196 31.83 0.01 -20.07
N LYS A 197 30.67 0.61 -19.78
CA LYS A 197 29.92 0.31 -18.54
C LYS A 197 29.28 -1.07 -18.51
N ASN A 198 28.88 -1.62 -19.66
CA ASN A 198 28.26 -2.94 -19.77
C ASN A 198 28.50 -3.51 -21.19
N ARG A 199 28.01 -4.73 -21.48
CA ARG A 199 28.21 -5.40 -22.77
C ARG A 199 27.44 -4.78 -23.95
N THR A 200 26.50 -3.85 -23.73
CA THR A 200 25.65 -3.29 -24.81
C THR A 200 26.36 -2.28 -25.69
N HIS A 201 27.65 -2.01 -25.42
CA HIS A 201 28.51 -1.21 -26.29
C HIS A 201 29.02 -1.97 -27.51
N ARG A 202 28.88 -3.30 -27.53
CA ARG A 202 29.15 -4.10 -28.71
C ARG A 202 27.93 -4.11 -29.62
N SER A 203 28.17 -4.22 -30.93
CA SER A 203 27.12 -4.38 -31.94
C SER A 203 26.18 -5.52 -31.57
N ILE A 204 24.87 -5.29 -31.64
CA ILE A 204 23.88 -6.37 -31.49
C ILE A 204 23.84 -7.29 -32.72
N ILE A 205 24.29 -6.81 -33.88
CA ILE A 205 24.39 -7.64 -35.09
C ILE A 205 25.47 -8.69 -34.84
N ASN A 206 25.14 -9.96 -35.14
CA ASN A 206 26.00 -11.13 -34.91
C ASN A 206 26.36 -11.44 -33.45
N ASN A 207 25.75 -10.76 -32.46
CA ASN A 207 26.06 -10.99 -31.05
C ASN A 207 24.81 -11.37 -30.25
N MET A 208 25.00 -12.29 -29.31
CA MET A 208 24.09 -12.50 -28.19
C MET A 208 24.68 -11.83 -26.95
N ILE A 209 23.97 -10.87 -26.36
CA ILE A 209 24.52 -10.01 -25.29
C ILE A 209 23.87 -10.34 -23.95
N PRO A 210 24.58 -11.02 -23.01
CA PRO A 210 24.07 -11.25 -21.67
C PRO A 210 23.82 -9.95 -20.90
N HIS A 211 22.67 -9.86 -20.25
CA HIS A 211 22.19 -8.66 -19.56
C HIS A 211 21.33 -9.02 -18.34
N SER A 212 21.25 -8.13 -17.35
CA SER A 212 20.33 -8.29 -16.22
C SER A 212 18.87 -8.02 -16.62
N THR A 213 17.94 -8.60 -15.88
CA THR A 213 16.49 -8.37 -16.06
C THR A 213 15.86 -7.81 -14.78
N GLY A 214 14.92 -6.89 -14.95
CA GLY A 214 14.10 -6.36 -13.86
C GLY A 214 12.84 -7.19 -13.58
N ALA A 215 12.53 -8.17 -14.43
CA ALA A 215 11.22 -8.84 -14.42
C ALA A 215 10.94 -9.59 -13.10
N ALA A 216 11.94 -10.20 -12.47
CA ALA A 216 11.76 -10.86 -11.17
C ALA A 216 11.28 -9.87 -10.09
N LYS A 217 11.90 -8.69 -10.01
CA LYS A 217 11.49 -7.64 -9.06
C LYS A 217 10.08 -7.12 -9.35
N SER A 218 9.69 -7.05 -10.62
CA SER A 218 8.32 -6.66 -10.99
C SER A 218 7.31 -7.73 -10.60
N ILE A 219 7.62 -9.02 -10.76
CA ILE A 219 6.74 -10.12 -10.33
C ILE A 219 6.48 -10.05 -8.84
N PHE A 220 7.51 -9.86 -7.99
CA PHE A 220 7.31 -9.76 -6.54
C PHE A 220 6.34 -8.65 -6.10
N ARG A 221 6.12 -7.64 -6.95
CA ARG A 221 5.20 -6.53 -6.64
C ARG A 221 3.75 -6.85 -7.00
N VAL A 222 3.55 -7.62 -8.07
CA VAL A 222 2.22 -7.98 -8.57
C VAL A 222 1.77 -9.35 -8.06
N MET A 223 2.71 -10.14 -7.55
CA MET A 223 2.54 -11.48 -6.97
C MET A 223 3.48 -11.64 -5.75
N PRO A 224 3.16 -11.02 -4.60
CA PRO A 224 4.03 -11.01 -3.41
C PRO A 224 4.37 -12.40 -2.86
N GLU A 225 3.48 -13.38 -3.05
CA GLU A 225 3.66 -14.79 -2.68
C GLU A 225 4.84 -15.47 -3.38
N LEU A 226 5.30 -14.91 -4.51
CA LEU A 226 6.47 -15.39 -5.24
C LEU A 226 7.77 -14.69 -4.80
N SER A 227 7.72 -13.80 -3.80
CA SER A 227 8.88 -13.08 -3.30
C SER A 227 9.95 -14.04 -2.79
N GLY A 228 11.17 -13.90 -3.32
CA GLY A 228 12.29 -14.77 -2.97
C GLY A 228 12.23 -16.17 -3.61
N LYS A 229 11.28 -16.44 -4.52
CA LYS A 229 11.15 -17.71 -5.26
C LYS A 229 11.54 -17.61 -6.74
N VAL A 230 11.71 -16.40 -7.29
CA VAL A 230 11.93 -16.17 -8.73
C VAL A 230 13.27 -15.50 -8.99
N TRP A 231 14.11 -16.15 -9.79
CA TRP A 231 15.38 -15.60 -10.27
C TRP A 231 15.44 -15.64 -11.78
N GLY A 232 16.15 -14.70 -12.37
CA GLY A 232 16.36 -14.76 -13.81
C GLY A 232 17.36 -13.78 -14.35
N THR A 233 17.72 -14.02 -15.60
CA THR A 233 18.64 -13.23 -16.40
C THR A 233 18.05 -12.96 -17.78
N SER A 234 18.79 -12.26 -18.63
CA SER A 234 18.40 -12.07 -20.02
C SER A 234 19.59 -12.14 -20.96
N VAL A 235 19.30 -12.43 -22.22
CA VAL A 235 20.23 -12.31 -23.33
C VAL A 235 19.54 -11.51 -24.43
N ARG A 236 20.22 -10.50 -24.97
CA ARG A 236 19.74 -9.75 -26.14
C ARG A 236 20.16 -10.49 -27.40
N VAL A 237 19.22 -10.69 -28.32
CA VAL A 237 19.46 -11.39 -29.58
C VAL A 237 19.15 -10.49 -30.79
N PRO A 238 19.79 -10.72 -31.95
CA PRO A 238 19.58 -9.94 -33.18
C PRO A 238 18.23 -10.24 -33.87
N CYS A 239 17.15 -10.27 -33.09
CA CYS A 239 15.78 -10.32 -33.55
C CYS A 239 15.14 -8.93 -33.39
N ILE A 240 14.21 -8.57 -34.26
CA ILE A 240 13.68 -7.19 -34.33
C ILE A 240 12.65 -6.89 -33.23
N ASN A 241 11.79 -7.85 -32.88
CA ASN A 241 10.67 -7.59 -31.96
C ASN A 241 10.27 -8.78 -31.07
N CYS A 242 9.85 -9.92 -31.61
CA CYS A 242 9.37 -11.03 -30.77
C CYS A 242 10.47 -11.66 -29.93
N SER A 243 10.14 -12.00 -28.69
CA SER A 243 11.03 -12.57 -27.67
C SER A 243 10.49 -13.89 -27.14
N LEU A 244 11.37 -14.63 -26.48
CA LEU A 244 11.07 -15.92 -25.87
C LEU A 244 11.51 -15.91 -24.41
N LEU A 245 10.66 -16.43 -23.54
CA LEU A 245 10.97 -16.65 -22.13
C LEU A 245 11.19 -18.15 -21.92
N ASP A 246 12.40 -18.54 -21.54
CA ASP A 246 12.70 -19.89 -21.04
C ASP A 246 12.53 -19.86 -19.53
N ILE A 247 11.50 -20.52 -19.00
CA ILE A 247 11.21 -20.60 -17.57
C ILE A 247 11.31 -22.05 -17.11
N ASN A 248 12.01 -22.30 -16.02
CA ASN A 248 11.97 -23.58 -15.32
C ASN A 248 11.25 -23.35 -14.00
N VAL A 249 10.19 -24.12 -13.76
CA VAL A 249 9.34 -24.01 -12.57
C VAL A 249 9.39 -25.32 -11.81
N THR A 250 9.54 -25.22 -10.49
CA THR A 250 9.31 -26.31 -9.55
C THR A 250 8.10 -25.93 -8.71
N CYS A 251 7.07 -26.76 -8.74
CA CYS A 251 5.83 -26.59 -8.01
C CYS A 251 5.90 -27.23 -6.62
N GLU A 252 5.06 -26.78 -5.72
CA GLU A 252 4.91 -27.40 -4.40
C GLU A 252 4.20 -28.77 -4.55
N ASP A 253 3.16 -28.83 -5.40
CA ASP A 253 2.55 -30.08 -5.84
C ASP A 253 3.49 -30.88 -6.76
N LYS A 254 3.90 -32.06 -6.30
CA LYS A 254 4.81 -32.96 -7.04
C LYS A 254 4.13 -33.81 -8.11
N THR A 255 2.80 -33.74 -8.21
CA THR A 255 2.01 -34.43 -9.23
C THR A 255 1.74 -33.57 -10.46
N ALA A 256 1.96 -32.25 -10.38
CA ALA A 256 1.73 -31.32 -11.48
C ALA A 256 2.59 -31.66 -12.72
N THR A 257 1.95 -31.64 -13.90
CA THR A 257 2.58 -31.91 -15.20
C THR A 257 2.41 -30.74 -16.17
N LEU A 258 3.23 -30.72 -17.23
CA LEU A 258 3.06 -29.77 -18.33
C LEU A 258 1.69 -29.90 -19.00
N ASP A 259 1.15 -31.11 -19.14
CA ASP A 259 -0.16 -31.32 -19.75
C ASP A 259 -1.29 -30.71 -18.90
N ASP A 260 -1.17 -30.75 -17.56
CA ASP A 260 -2.11 -30.05 -16.68
C ASP A 260 -2.05 -28.53 -16.90
N VAL A 261 -0.84 -27.96 -17.09
CA VAL A 261 -0.66 -26.54 -17.40
C VAL A 261 -1.28 -26.19 -18.76
N LYS A 262 -1.09 -27.03 -19.78
CA LYS A 262 -1.69 -26.84 -21.12
C LYS A 262 -3.22 -26.87 -21.05
N ASP A 263 -3.78 -27.80 -20.28
CA ASP A 263 -5.22 -27.96 -20.10
C ASP A 263 -5.82 -26.75 -19.36
N LEU A 264 -5.23 -26.34 -18.24
CA LEU A 264 -5.62 -25.14 -17.49
C LEU A 264 -5.57 -23.89 -18.36
N LEU A 265 -4.47 -23.73 -19.12
CA LEU A 265 -4.29 -22.58 -20.00
C LEU A 265 -5.37 -22.53 -21.09
N SER A 266 -5.67 -23.67 -21.71
CA SER A 266 -6.65 -23.76 -22.81
C SER A 266 -8.10 -23.59 -22.35
N LYS A 267 -8.40 -23.88 -21.08
CA LYS A 267 -9.72 -23.72 -20.47
C LYS A 267 -9.93 -22.39 -19.74
N HIS A 268 -8.87 -21.58 -19.59
CA HIS A 268 -8.96 -20.30 -18.90
C HIS A 268 -9.86 -19.31 -19.64
N GLU A 269 -10.64 -18.51 -18.92
CA GLU A 269 -11.58 -17.53 -19.49
C GLU A 269 -10.91 -16.45 -20.35
N LEU A 270 -9.61 -16.24 -20.14
CA LEU A 270 -8.76 -15.28 -20.86
C LEU A 270 -7.97 -15.94 -22.01
N PHE A 271 -8.27 -17.19 -22.37
CA PHE A 271 -7.66 -17.83 -23.54
C PHE A 271 -8.09 -17.11 -24.83
N GLY A 272 -7.15 -16.88 -25.73
CA GLY A 272 -7.31 -16.02 -26.91
C GLY A 272 -7.08 -14.53 -26.64
N GLU A 273 -7.12 -14.08 -25.39
CA GLU A 273 -6.82 -12.70 -25.01
C GLU A 273 -5.45 -12.57 -24.35
N VAL A 274 -5.27 -13.20 -23.18
CA VAL A 274 -4.04 -13.18 -22.39
C VAL A 274 -3.20 -14.43 -22.65
N TYR A 275 -3.85 -15.57 -22.86
CA TYR A 275 -3.19 -16.85 -23.07
C TYR A 275 -3.38 -17.37 -24.49
N HIS A 276 -2.38 -18.08 -25.00
CA HIS A 276 -2.52 -18.93 -26.18
C HIS A 276 -1.63 -20.16 -26.05
N LEU A 277 -2.04 -21.27 -26.65
CA LEU A 277 -1.26 -22.49 -26.75
C LEU A 277 -0.84 -22.69 -28.21
N ASN A 278 0.45 -22.65 -28.48
CA ASN A 278 1.02 -22.99 -29.77
C ASN A 278 1.45 -24.47 -29.80
N GLU A 279 0.78 -25.26 -30.67
CA GLU A 279 1.15 -26.65 -30.98
C GLU A 279 1.74 -26.80 -32.41
N LYS A 280 2.01 -25.68 -33.08
CA LYS A 280 2.60 -25.65 -34.42
C LYS A 280 4.10 -25.38 -34.35
N MET A 281 4.84 -25.76 -35.39
CA MET A 281 6.29 -25.49 -35.52
C MET A 281 6.53 -24.05 -36.01
N LEU A 282 6.15 -23.07 -35.20
CA LEU A 282 6.27 -21.64 -35.52
C LEU A 282 7.55 -21.04 -34.94
N THR A 283 7.93 -19.87 -35.46
CA THR A 283 9.13 -19.13 -35.06
C THR A 283 8.79 -17.71 -34.64
N SER A 284 9.77 -16.96 -34.14
CA SER A 284 9.57 -15.63 -33.55
C SER A 284 8.77 -14.66 -34.44
N VAL A 285 8.98 -14.67 -35.76
CA VAL A 285 8.29 -13.76 -36.69
C VAL A 285 6.79 -14.06 -36.81
N ASP A 286 6.37 -15.31 -36.61
CA ASP A 286 4.97 -15.73 -36.74
C ASP A 286 4.10 -15.19 -35.60
N PHE A 287 4.72 -14.84 -34.47
CA PHE A 287 4.04 -14.23 -33.33
C PHE A 287 4.02 -12.70 -33.39
N MET A 288 4.55 -12.10 -34.45
CA MET A 288 4.61 -10.65 -34.59
C MET A 288 3.22 -10.06 -34.85
N THR A 289 2.92 -8.93 -34.20
CA THR A 289 1.60 -8.27 -34.27
C THR A 289 0.47 -9.07 -33.60
N THR A 290 0.80 -10.03 -32.74
CA THR A 290 -0.19 -10.63 -31.83
C THR A 290 -0.59 -9.65 -30.74
N THR A 291 -1.81 -9.77 -30.21
CA THR A 291 -2.25 -9.03 -29.00
C THR A 291 -2.11 -9.86 -27.72
N THR A 292 -1.74 -11.14 -27.84
CA THR A 292 -1.61 -12.07 -26.72
C THR A 292 -0.20 -11.98 -26.10
N PRO A 293 -0.08 -11.68 -24.80
CA PRO A 293 1.22 -11.50 -24.13
C PRO A 293 1.86 -12.82 -23.69
N THR A 294 1.09 -13.90 -23.48
CA THR A 294 1.57 -15.17 -22.95
C THR A 294 1.19 -16.31 -23.90
N ILE A 295 2.12 -16.70 -24.76
CA ILE A 295 1.90 -17.78 -25.74
C ILE A 295 2.80 -18.97 -25.36
N LEU A 296 2.22 -20.02 -24.78
CA LEU A 296 2.94 -21.23 -24.42
C LEU A 296 3.26 -22.04 -25.68
N ASP A 297 4.54 -22.32 -25.92
CA ASP A 297 4.98 -23.25 -26.94
C ASP A 297 4.95 -24.67 -26.38
N GLY A 298 3.91 -25.42 -26.73
CA GLY A 298 3.65 -26.74 -26.17
C GLY A 298 4.66 -27.80 -26.62
N LYS A 299 5.36 -27.58 -27.75
CA LYS A 299 6.36 -28.51 -28.30
C LYS A 299 7.78 -28.20 -27.86
N ALA A 300 8.07 -26.95 -27.53
CA ALA A 300 9.35 -26.54 -26.95
C ALA A 300 9.40 -26.63 -25.42
N SER A 301 8.24 -26.74 -24.77
CA SER A 301 8.10 -26.97 -23.32
C SER A 301 8.25 -28.46 -22.99
N MET A 302 8.70 -28.79 -21.77
CA MET A 302 8.91 -30.18 -21.35
C MET A 302 8.80 -30.36 -19.84
N ASP A 303 8.28 -31.51 -19.40
CA ASP A 303 8.49 -32.02 -18.03
C ASP A 303 9.94 -32.49 -17.86
N PHE A 304 10.50 -32.38 -16.65
CA PHE A 304 11.83 -32.92 -16.37
C PHE A 304 11.99 -33.63 -15.03
N LYS A 305 11.16 -33.32 -14.02
CA LYS A 305 11.08 -34.03 -12.73
C LYS A 305 9.65 -33.93 -12.18
N PRO A 306 9.24 -34.78 -11.21
CA PRO A 306 7.93 -34.66 -10.57
C PRO A 306 7.64 -33.24 -10.08
N GLY A 307 6.51 -32.66 -10.51
CA GLY A 307 6.12 -31.28 -10.21
C GLY A 307 7.05 -30.21 -10.80
N SER A 308 7.84 -30.52 -11.83
CA SER A 308 8.77 -29.57 -12.44
C SER A 308 8.80 -29.64 -13.96
N PHE A 309 8.59 -28.48 -14.59
CA PHE A 309 8.51 -28.33 -16.03
C PHE A 309 9.22 -27.07 -16.51
N LYS A 310 9.71 -27.13 -17.75
CA LYS A 310 10.20 -26.00 -18.52
C LYS A 310 9.06 -25.47 -19.38
N LEU A 311 8.79 -24.18 -19.28
CA LEU A 311 7.84 -23.45 -20.11
C LEU A 311 8.58 -22.52 -21.05
N MET A 312 8.25 -22.61 -22.34
CA MET A 312 8.75 -21.73 -23.39
C MET A 312 7.64 -20.77 -23.81
N LEU A 313 7.77 -19.48 -23.50
CA LEU A 313 6.70 -18.50 -23.72
C LEU A 313 7.10 -17.46 -24.78
N TRP A 314 6.41 -17.45 -25.92
CA TRP A 314 6.55 -16.41 -26.93
C TRP A 314 5.79 -15.15 -26.54
N TYR A 315 6.36 -13.98 -26.85
CA TYR A 315 5.67 -12.70 -26.71
C TYR A 315 6.23 -11.64 -27.66
N ASP A 316 5.34 -10.78 -28.13
CA ASP A 316 5.67 -9.59 -28.92
C ASP A 316 6.03 -8.43 -27.97
N ASN A 317 7.17 -7.76 -28.19
CA ASN A 317 7.65 -6.71 -27.27
C ASN A 317 6.87 -5.39 -27.38
N GLU A 318 6.12 -5.21 -28.46
CA GLU A 318 5.57 -3.91 -28.85
C GLU A 318 4.07 -3.98 -29.03
N TRP A 319 3.58 -4.78 -29.97
CA TRP A 319 2.15 -4.85 -30.28
C TRP A 319 1.36 -5.52 -29.17
N SER A 320 1.79 -6.69 -28.69
CA SER A 320 1.08 -7.37 -27.61
C SER A 320 1.23 -6.63 -26.28
N TYR A 321 2.40 -6.02 -26.04
CA TYR A 321 2.62 -5.19 -24.86
C TYR A 321 1.76 -3.92 -24.88
N SER A 322 1.64 -3.26 -26.04
CA SER A 322 0.75 -2.10 -26.22
C SER A 322 -0.70 -2.49 -25.98
N ALA A 323 -1.13 -3.66 -26.46
CA ALA A 323 -2.46 -4.20 -26.17
C ALA A 323 -2.69 -4.36 -24.65
N GLN A 324 -1.67 -4.76 -23.87
CA GLN A 324 -1.80 -4.85 -22.41
C GLN A 324 -1.94 -3.47 -21.77
N CYS A 325 -1.20 -2.45 -22.24
CA CYS A 325 -1.36 -1.08 -21.77
C CYS A 325 -2.79 -0.56 -22.01
N LEU A 326 -3.36 -0.87 -23.18
CA LEU A 326 -4.75 -0.55 -23.52
C LEU A 326 -5.76 -1.29 -22.64
N ARG A 327 -5.53 -2.57 -22.34
CA ARG A 327 -6.38 -3.37 -21.44
C ARG A 327 -6.39 -2.82 -20.01
N ILE A 328 -5.23 -2.42 -19.48
CA ILE A 328 -5.15 -1.72 -18.20
C ILE A 328 -5.95 -0.41 -18.25
N MET A 329 -5.79 0.41 -19.29
CA MET A 329 -6.57 1.64 -19.45
C MET A 329 -8.07 1.38 -19.49
N LYS A 330 -8.50 0.36 -20.24
CA LYS A 330 -9.92 -0.04 -20.34
C LYS A 330 -10.46 -0.53 -19.00
N SER A 331 -9.70 -1.35 -18.28
CA SER A 331 -10.04 -1.83 -16.93
C SER A 331 -10.18 -0.66 -15.95
N MET A 332 -9.23 0.28 -15.96
CA MET A 332 -9.30 1.51 -15.15
C MET A 332 -10.55 2.34 -15.51
N HIS A 333 -10.81 2.55 -16.80
CA HIS A 333 -11.97 3.33 -17.25
C HIS A 333 -13.30 2.68 -16.88
N GLN A 334 -13.41 1.36 -17.03
CA GLN A 334 -14.61 0.61 -16.65
C GLN A 334 -14.85 0.68 -15.15
N HIS A 335 -13.80 0.49 -14.35
CA HIS A 335 -13.85 0.65 -12.90
C HIS A 335 -14.33 2.08 -12.54
N ASN A 336 -13.68 3.11 -13.08
CA ASN A 336 -13.99 4.51 -12.79
C ASN A 336 -15.42 4.88 -13.24
N LYS A 337 -15.88 4.40 -14.40
CA LYS A 337 -17.28 4.60 -14.85
C LYS A 337 -18.30 3.87 -14.00
N HIS A 338 -18.00 2.66 -13.54
CA HIS A 338 -18.90 1.92 -12.66
C HIS A 338 -19.09 2.67 -11.34
N VAL A 339 -17.99 3.20 -10.80
CA VAL A 339 -17.97 4.10 -9.64
C VAL A 339 -18.80 5.37 -9.93
N GLU A 340 -18.58 6.06 -11.05
CA GLU A 340 -19.36 7.26 -11.42
C GLU A 340 -20.87 6.99 -11.64
N ARG A 341 -21.23 5.84 -12.24
CA ARG A 341 -22.64 5.46 -12.47
C ARG A 341 -23.35 5.09 -11.18
N SER A 342 -22.67 4.41 -10.26
CA SER A 342 -23.21 4.09 -8.94
C SER A 342 -23.39 5.34 -8.07
N ILE A 343 -22.60 6.40 -8.31
CA ILE A 343 -22.85 7.75 -7.78
C ILE A 343 -24.08 8.40 -8.43
N ARG A 344 -24.15 8.47 -9.77
CA ARG A 344 -25.22 9.17 -10.50
C ARG A 344 -26.59 8.49 -10.39
N GLY A 345 -26.64 7.15 -10.30
CA GLY A 345 -27.88 6.38 -10.14
C GLY A 345 -28.59 6.61 -8.81
N ARG A 346 -27.96 7.28 -7.84
CA ARG A 346 -28.56 7.67 -6.56
C ARG A 346 -29.11 9.10 -6.56
N VAL A 347 -28.98 9.84 -7.67
CA VAL A 347 -29.42 11.24 -7.79
C VAL A 347 -30.48 11.37 -8.90
N SER A 348 -31.68 10.82 -8.67
CA SER A 348 -32.98 11.20 -9.27
C SER A 348 -34.09 10.32 -8.67
N PRO A 349 -35.15 10.91 -8.08
CA PRO A 349 -36.25 11.43 -8.90
C PRO A 349 -36.69 12.86 -8.55
N LYS A 350 -37.34 13.48 -9.55
CA LYS A 350 -38.03 14.76 -9.49
C LYS A 350 -38.99 14.83 -8.29
N ILE A 351 -38.90 15.92 -7.55
CA ILE A 351 -39.83 16.30 -6.47
C ILE A 351 -41.11 16.84 -7.11
N SER A 352 -42.25 16.19 -6.87
CA SER A 352 -43.56 16.83 -6.86
C SER A 352 -44.07 16.93 -5.41
N PRO A 353 -44.71 18.03 -5.01
CA PRO A 353 -45.17 18.20 -3.64
C PRO A 353 -46.58 17.63 -3.50
N ASN A 354 -46.70 16.44 -2.88
CA ASN A 354 -47.74 16.10 -1.90
C ASN A 354 -47.87 14.58 -1.70
N ASN A 355 -48.09 14.24 -0.42
CA ASN A 355 -48.64 13.03 0.14
C ASN A 355 -47.77 11.77 0.32
N SER A 356 -47.78 11.37 1.60
CA SER A 356 -47.87 10.03 2.18
C SER A 356 -46.70 9.07 1.99
N VAL A 357 -45.99 8.86 3.10
CA VAL A 357 -45.63 7.57 3.70
C VAL A 357 -45.60 6.41 2.71
N VAL A 358 -44.40 6.04 2.26
CA VAL A 358 -44.14 4.70 1.71
C VAL A 358 -43.25 3.95 2.69
N ASN A 359 -43.86 2.93 3.27
CA ASN A 359 -43.29 1.94 4.17
C ASN A 359 -42.27 1.08 3.39
N LEU A 360 -40.98 1.15 3.76
CA LEU A 360 -39.90 0.32 3.19
C LEU A 360 -39.61 -0.86 4.13
N ALA A 361 -40.61 -1.72 4.29
CA ALA A 361 -40.44 -3.06 4.84
C ALA A 361 -40.30 -4.07 3.67
N SER A 362 -39.18 -4.03 2.92
CA SER A 362 -38.74 -5.14 2.06
C SER A 362 -37.46 -4.82 1.29
N LEU A 363 -36.32 -4.70 1.96
CA LEU A 363 -35.00 -4.85 1.35
C LEU A 363 -34.04 -5.45 2.38
N ASN A 364 -34.33 -6.68 2.81
CA ASN A 364 -33.35 -7.54 3.47
C ASN A 364 -32.34 -8.04 2.42
N GLY A 365 -31.42 -7.16 2.03
CA GLY A 365 -30.14 -7.54 1.43
C GLY A 365 -29.13 -7.63 2.56
N VAL A 366 -28.98 -8.82 3.13
CA VAL A 366 -28.12 -9.13 4.29
C VAL A 366 -26.70 -8.61 4.04
N ALA A 367 -26.32 -7.54 4.76
CA ALA A 367 -24.91 -7.32 5.08
C ALA A 367 -24.49 -8.53 5.93
N LYS A 368 -23.59 -9.37 5.40
CA LYS A 368 -23.02 -10.49 6.18
C LYS A 368 -22.44 -9.91 7.47
N GLU A 369 -22.96 -10.35 8.62
CA GLU A 369 -22.34 -10.12 9.92
C GLU A 369 -20.85 -10.48 9.83
N LEU A 370 -20.00 -9.62 10.40
CA LEU A 370 -18.59 -9.93 10.59
C LEU A 370 -18.52 -11.23 11.40
N ASN A 371 -18.05 -12.31 10.77
CA ASN A 371 -17.95 -13.61 11.42
C ASN A 371 -17.18 -13.46 12.74
N PRO A 372 -17.76 -13.82 13.91
CA PRO A 372 -17.11 -13.71 15.21
C PRO A 372 -15.72 -14.36 15.27
N ALA A 373 -15.47 -15.38 14.42
CA ALA A 373 -14.18 -16.04 14.27
C ALA A 373 -13.06 -15.16 13.67
N LYS A 374 -13.37 -14.01 13.06
CA LYS A 374 -12.37 -13.08 12.48
C LYS A 374 -11.89 -12.00 13.45
N ILE A 375 -12.56 -11.82 14.58
CA ILE A 375 -12.13 -10.88 15.61
C ILE A 375 -11.07 -11.60 16.44
N LEU A 376 -9.85 -11.05 16.44
CA LEU A 376 -8.71 -11.65 17.14
C LEU A 376 -9.07 -11.85 18.62
N ASN A 377 -8.98 -13.09 19.08
CA ASN A 377 -9.02 -13.42 20.50
C ASN A 377 -7.60 -13.78 20.94
N LEU A 378 -7.10 -13.07 21.96
CA LEU A 378 -5.84 -13.42 22.59
C LEU A 378 -6.07 -14.60 23.55
N ASP A 379 -5.10 -15.51 23.64
CA ASP A 379 -5.14 -16.59 24.62
C ASP A 379 -5.02 -15.99 26.04
N SER A 380 -6.12 -16.04 26.78
CA SER A 380 -6.18 -15.58 28.18
C SER A 380 -5.13 -16.23 29.10
N LYS A 381 -4.59 -17.40 28.75
CA LYS A 381 -3.49 -18.03 29.49
C LYS A 381 -2.16 -17.31 29.32
N LEU A 382 -2.00 -16.57 28.23
CA LEU A 382 -0.82 -15.76 27.90
C LEU A 382 -0.96 -14.30 28.37
N ALA A 383 -2.13 -13.90 28.88
CA ALA A 383 -2.32 -12.58 29.46
C ALA A 383 -1.46 -12.42 30.72
N LEU A 384 -0.90 -11.23 30.94
CA LEU A 384 -0.02 -10.93 32.07
C LEU A 384 -0.59 -11.35 33.44
N LYS A 385 -1.91 -11.18 33.66
CA LYS A 385 -2.63 -11.61 34.87
C LYS A 385 -2.55 -13.12 35.15
N SER A 386 -2.38 -13.93 34.10
CA SER A 386 -2.33 -15.39 34.15
C SER A 386 -0.91 -15.94 34.27
N LEU A 387 0.11 -15.10 34.02
CA LEU A 387 1.51 -15.49 34.10
C LEU A 387 1.95 -15.67 35.56
N LYS A 388 2.93 -16.56 35.78
CA LYS A 388 3.48 -16.89 37.10
C LYS A 388 4.94 -16.42 37.16
N LEU A 389 5.15 -15.17 37.55
CA LEU A 389 6.44 -14.47 37.41
C LEU A 389 7.29 -14.49 38.68
N LYS A 390 6.78 -15.05 39.79
CA LYS A 390 7.54 -15.17 41.05
C LYS A 390 8.86 -15.90 40.84
N ALA A 391 9.95 -15.27 41.30
CA ALA A 391 11.31 -15.77 41.18
C ALA A 391 11.76 -16.10 39.73
N LYS A 392 11.16 -15.47 38.72
CA LYS A 392 11.58 -15.56 37.31
C LYS A 392 12.45 -14.38 36.91
N ASN A 393 13.30 -14.56 35.91
CA ASN A 393 13.94 -13.46 35.20
C ASN A 393 13.00 -13.02 34.07
N VAL A 394 12.45 -11.81 34.14
CA VAL A 394 11.43 -11.35 33.18
C VAL A 394 12.07 -10.40 32.18
N VAL A 395 11.79 -10.58 30.90
CA VAL A 395 12.15 -9.65 29.83
C VAL A 395 10.86 -9.10 29.25
N THR A 396 10.71 -7.77 29.21
CA THR A 396 9.47 -7.17 28.72
C THR A 396 9.75 -6.06 27.73
N ARG A 397 9.11 -6.19 26.57
CA ARG A 397 9.21 -5.26 25.46
C ARG A 397 8.15 -4.17 25.56
N PHE A 398 8.56 -2.91 25.71
CA PHE A 398 7.69 -1.73 25.80
C PHE A 398 7.90 -0.74 24.64
N ASP A 399 6.95 0.17 24.44
CA ASP A 399 7.05 1.28 23.50
C ASP A 399 7.41 2.60 24.22
N PHE A 400 8.68 2.78 24.59
CA PHE A 400 9.17 4.03 25.18
C PHE A 400 9.67 5.05 24.16
N ASN A 401 9.20 4.98 22.90
CA ASN A 401 9.60 5.95 21.89
C ASN A 401 8.83 7.27 22.07
N VAL A 402 9.34 8.11 22.97
CA VAL A 402 8.76 9.41 23.38
C VAL A 402 9.37 10.60 22.62
N PRO A 403 8.65 11.73 22.45
CA PRO A 403 9.24 12.94 21.92
C PRO A 403 10.23 13.57 22.92
N VAL A 404 11.41 13.91 22.43
CA VAL A 404 12.48 14.54 23.23
C VAL A 404 12.93 15.81 22.51
N ASP A 405 12.98 16.92 23.24
CA ASP A 405 13.57 18.17 22.77
C ASP A 405 14.69 18.59 23.72
N ASN A 406 15.87 18.90 23.17
CA ASN A 406 17.06 19.30 23.93
C ASN A 406 17.38 18.41 25.15
N GLY A 407 17.16 17.10 25.03
CA GLY A 407 17.41 16.12 26.09
C GLY A 407 16.33 16.02 27.17
N LYS A 408 15.22 16.77 27.04
CA LYS A 408 14.05 16.69 27.92
C LYS A 408 12.91 15.95 27.23
N VAL A 409 12.26 15.05 27.96
CA VAL A 409 11.04 14.38 27.49
C VAL A 409 9.91 15.41 27.49
N MET A 410 9.30 15.61 26.33
CA MET A 410 8.20 16.56 26.15
C MET A 410 6.85 15.95 26.51
N ASP A 411 6.71 14.63 26.30
CA ASP A 411 5.54 13.84 26.65
C ASP A 411 5.97 12.42 27.01
N ASP A 412 5.65 12.00 28.23
CA ASP A 412 5.96 10.72 28.84
C ASP A 412 4.74 9.77 28.89
N PHE A 413 3.64 10.09 28.19
CA PHE A 413 2.42 9.28 28.14
C PHE A 413 2.68 7.80 27.86
N ARG A 414 3.53 7.47 26.87
CA ARG A 414 3.83 6.07 26.53
C ARG A 414 4.56 5.31 27.65
N VAL A 415 5.37 6.02 28.43
CA VAL A 415 6.05 5.44 29.59
C VAL A 415 5.04 5.21 30.71
N ARG A 416 4.20 6.21 31.02
CA ARG A 416 3.12 6.09 32.02
C ARG A 416 2.15 4.96 31.70
N ALA A 417 1.74 4.81 30.43
CA ALA A 417 0.85 3.75 29.97
C ALA A 417 1.38 2.33 30.22
N SER A 418 2.71 2.19 30.35
CA SER A 418 3.37 0.90 30.61
C SER A 418 3.50 0.59 32.11
N LEU A 419 3.36 1.58 33.00
CA LEU A 419 3.55 1.41 34.44
C LEU A 419 2.62 0.37 35.07
N PRO A 420 1.33 0.24 34.69
CA PRO A 420 0.48 -0.82 35.23
C PRO A 420 1.04 -2.22 35.01
N SER A 421 1.57 -2.50 33.82
CA SER A 421 2.20 -3.80 33.52
C SER A 421 3.50 -3.98 34.28
N ILE A 422 4.35 -2.95 34.36
CA ILE A 422 5.63 -3.02 35.09
C ILE A 422 5.37 -3.28 36.57
N ASN A 423 4.46 -2.53 37.19
CA ASN A 423 4.10 -2.67 38.59
C ASN A 423 3.51 -4.04 38.88
N HIS A 424 2.61 -4.54 38.05
CA HIS A 424 2.05 -5.88 38.22
C HIS A 424 3.10 -6.98 38.10
N ILE A 425 4.06 -6.85 37.17
CA ILE A 425 5.21 -7.77 37.08
C ILE A 425 6.00 -7.72 38.40
N LEU A 426 6.31 -6.53 38.91
CA LEU A 426 7.10 -6.36 40.14
C LEU A 426 6.37 -6.87 41.39
N GLU A 427 5.06 -6.69 41.49
CA GLU A 427 4.21 -7.20 42.58
C GLU A 427 4.28 -8.72 42.72
N GLN A 428 4.47 -9.44 41.61
CA GLN A 428 4.65 -10.90 41.62
C GLN A 428 6.03 -11.35 42.17
N LYS A 429 6.92 -10.41 42.48
CA LYS A 429 8.27 -10.65 43.03
C LYS A 429 9.15 -11.53 42.12
N PRO A 430 9.42 -11.12 40.87
CA PRO A 430 10.42 -11.75 40.02
C PRO A 430 11.83 -11.56 40.61
N ASN A 431 12.82 -12.30 40.11
CA ASN A 431 14.22 -12.03 40.46
C ASN A 431 14.64 -10.68 39.88
N ARG A 432 14.35 -10.47 38.59
CA ARG A 432 14.65 -9.26 37.84
C ARG A 432 13.62 -8.99 36.73
N VAL A 433 13.60 -7.75 36.24
CA VAL A 433 12.85 -7.31 35.06
C VAL A 433 13.79 -6.54 34.13
N VAL A 434 13.95 -7.00 32.89
CA VAL A 434 14.69 -6.32 31.83
C VAL A 434 13.70 -5.62 30.91
N LEU A 435 13.67 -4.29 30.97
CA LEU A 435 12.87 -3.43 30.12
C LEU A 435 13.56 -3.24 28.77
N VAL A 436 12.89 -3.61 27.69
CA VAL A 436 13.42 -3.51 26.33
C VAL A 436 12.61 -2.47 25.55
N CYS A 437 13.23 -1.39 25.11
CA CYS A 437 12.57 -0.33 24.33
C CYS A 437 13.36 0.04 23.07
N HIS A 438 12.80 0.91 22.24
CA HIS A 438 13.50 1.46 21.09
C HIS A 438 13.33 2.97 21.09
N PHE A 439 14.26 3.67 20.46
CA PHE A 439 14.18 5.11 20.30
C PHE A 439 14.67 5.54 18.92
N GLY A 440 13.85 6.30 18.21
CA GLY A 440 14.16 6.76 16.85
C GLY A 440 14.35 5.63 15.83
N ARG A 441 15.09 5.93 14.76
CA ARG A 441 15.39 5.02 13.64
C ARG A 441 16.89 5.01 13.34
N PRO A 442 17.71 4.48 14.27
CA PRO A 442 19.16 4.45 14.11
C PRO A 442 19.56 3.52 12.95
N LYS A 443 20.73 3.78 12.36
CA LYS A 443 21.38 2.90 11.35
C LYS A 443 22.52 2.06 11.95
N GLY A 444 22.65 2.07 13.28
CA GLY A 444 23.71 1.45 14.05
C GLY A 444 23.77 2.08 15.44
N LYS A 445 24.71 1.66 16.29
CA LYS A 445 24.88 2.21 17.64
C LYS A 445 25.33 3.68 17.59
N ASP A 446 24.59 4.57 18.24
CA ASP A 446 24.93 5.99 18.34
C ASP A 446 24.41 6.63 19.64
N LYS A 447 25.05 7.74 20.07
CA LYS A 447 24.69 8.40 21.33
C LYS A 447 23.34 9.14 21.26
N LYS A 448 22.96 9.64 20.08
CA LYS A 448 21.74 10.44 19.91
C LYS A 448 20.48 9.59 20.07
N ASN A 449 20.55 8.33 19.67
CA ASN A 449 19.45 7.39 19.76
C ASN A 449 19.56 6.41 20.93
N SER A 450 20.47 6.66 21.88
CA SER A 450 20.52 5.87 23.13
C SER A 450 19.25 6.08 23.96
N VAL A 451 18.84 5.05 24.71
CA VAL A 451 17.71 5.11 25.65
C VAL A 451 18.13 5.37 27.09
N GLU A 452 19.42 5.61 27.34
CA GLU A 452 19.97 5.87 28.68
C GLU A 452 19.27 7.03 29.41
N PHE A 453 18.81 8.05 28.67
CA PHE A 453 18.09 9.19 29.23
C PHE A 453 16.78 8.79 29.96
N LEU A 454 16.21 7.61 29.68
CA LEU A 454 15.01 7.11 30.34
C LEU A 454 15.30 6.56 31.74
N VAL A 455 16.56 6.25 32.08
CA VAL A 455 16.95 5.67 33.38
C VAL A 455 16.48 6.53 34.58
N PRO A 456 16.79 7.84 34.66
CA PRO A 456 16.32 8.66 35.78
C PRO A 456 14.79 8.82 35.80
N ILE A 457 14.15 8.82 34.62
CA ILE A 457 12.69 8.97 34.49
C ILE A 457 11.98 7.73 35.02
N LEU A 458 12.38 6.55 34.54
CA LEU A 458 11.84 5.27 34.98
C LEU A 458 12.14 5.04 36.47
N SER A 459 13.34 5.42 36.94
CA SER A 459 13.68 5.28 38.36
C SER A 459 12.77 6.12 39.26
N GLY A 460 12.49 7.36 38.83
CA GLY A 460 11.55 8.24 39.53
C GLY A 460 10.12 7.71 39.52
N MET A 461 9.63 7.27 38.36
CA MET A 461 8.25 6.75 38.23
C MET A 461 8.02 5.44 38.97
N LEU A 462 9.03 4.56 39.03
CA LEU A 462 8.95 3.27 39.73
C LEU A 462 9.33 3.37 41.21
N ASN A 463 9.79 4.55 41.66
CA ASN A 463 10.39 4.76 42.97
C ASN A 463 11.42 3.66 43.34
N ARG A 464 12.28 3.33 42.37
CA ARG A 464 13.22 2.21 42.43
C ARG A 464 14.39 2.47 41.49
N GLU A 465 15.59 2.04 41.86
CA GLU A 465 16.75 2.11 40.97
C GLU A 465 16.53 1.25 39.70
N VAL A 466 16.69 1.89 38.54
CA VAL A 466 16.77 1.22 37.23
C VAL A 466 18.22 1.20 36.77
N LYS A 467 18.77 0.01 36.54
CA LYS A 467 20.16 -0.17 36.10
C LYS A 467 20.24 -0.21 34.58
N PHE A 468 21.24 0.44 33.98
CA PHE A 468 21.39 0.48 32.53
C PHE A 468 22.30 -0.63 32.00
N LEU A 469 21.92 -1.23 30.86
CA LEU A 469 22.70 -2.25 30.14
C LEU A 469 23.17 -1.67 28.78
N PRO A 470 24.34 -1.02 28.72
CA PRO A 470 24.78 -0.21 27.57
C PRO A 470 25.21 -1.04 26.35
N ASP A 471 25.41 -2.34 26.51
CA ASP A 471 25.88 -3.23 25.44
C ASP A 471 24.72 -3.87 24.64
N GLY A 472 23.46 -3.56 24.97
CA GLY A 472 22.30 -4.11 24.26
C GLY A 472 22.22 -5.64 24.33
N VAL A 473 21.72 -6.29 23.29
CA VAL A 473 21.69 -7.76 23.20
C VAL A 473 23.09 -8.25 22.80
N SER A 474 23.89 -8.62 23.79
CA SER A 474 25.26 -9.09 23.59
C SER A 474 25.65 -10.12 24.66
N GLN A 475 26.73 -10.87 24.39
CA GLN A 475 27.28 -11.81 25.35
C GLN A 475 27.68 -11.13 26.67
N LYS A 476 28.23 -9.90 26.60
CA LYS A 476 28.58 -9.11 27.79
C LYS A 476 27.37 -8.86 28.68
N THR A 477 26.22 -8.55 28.08
CA THR A 477 24.97 -8.35 28.81
C THR A 477 24.50 -9.65 29.47
N VAL A 478 24.56 -10.77 28.74
CA VAL A 478 24.20 -12.10 29.28
C VAL A 478 25.09 -12.46 30.47
N ASP A 479 26.41 -12.28 30.34
CA ASP A 479 27.38 -12.59 31.39
C ASP A 479 27.17 -11.69 32.61
N ALA A 480 26.95 -10.38 32.40
CA ALA A 480 26.67 -9.43 33.46
C ALA A 480 25.39 -9.79 34.24
N LEU A 481 24.35 -10.23 33.54
CA LEU A 481 23.12 -10.69 34.15
C LEU A 481 23.31 -12.03 34.88
N ALA A 482 24.12 -12.95 34.37
CA ALA A 482 24.34 -14.25 35.00
C ALA A 482 24.98 -14.15 36.40
N VAL A 483 25.90 -13.19 36.60
CA VAL A 483 26.58 -12.98 37.88
C VAL A 483 25.89 -11.95 38.79
N ALA A 484 24.85 -11.28 38.30
CA ALA A 484 24.09 -10.30 39.08
C ALA A 484 23.37 -10.97 40.26
N LYS A 485 23.56 -10.43 41.46
CA LYS A 485 22.84 -10.86 42.67
C LYS A 485 21.43 -10.25 42.72
N ASP A 486 20.62 -10.60 41.73
CA ASP A 486 19.28 -10.04 41.56
C ASP A 486 18.29 -10.58 42.58
N THR A 487 17.59 -9.67 43.26
CA THR A 487 16.62 -10.00 44.28
C THR A 487 15.46 -9.01 44.24
N ASN A 488 14.26 -9.51 44.56
CA ASN A 488 13.07 -8.68 44.77
C ASN A 488 12.71 -7.75 43.59
N GLY A 489 12.91 -8.21 42.35
CA GLY A 489 12.57 -7.48 41.14
C GLY A 489 13.55 -6.36 40.80
N THR A 490 14.87 -6.64 40.76
CA THR A 490 15.85 -5.70 40.21
C THR A 490 15.41 -5.27 38.82
N VAL A 491 15.44 -3.97 38.51
CA VAL A 491 15.00 -3.46 37.20
C VAL A 491 16.20 -3.04 36.37
N TYR A 492 16.23 -3.51 35.13
CA TYR A 492 17.23 -3.14 34.13
C TYR A 492 16.57 -2.47 32.93
N LEU A 493 17.22 -1.48 32.34
CA LEU A 493 16.89 -0.94 31.03
C LEU A 493 17.95 -1.39 30.02
N LEU A 494 17.52 -2.15 29.02
CA LEU A 494 18.36 -2.53 27.89
C LEU A 494 18.55 -1.34 26.95
N GLU A 495 19.78 -1.14 26.46
CA GLU A 495 20.04 -0.19 25.38
C GLU A 495 19.15 -0.46 24.14
N ASN A 496 18.97 0.58 23.32
CA ASN A 496 18.08 0.62 22.18
C ASN A 496 18.20 -0.64 21.30
N ILE A 497 17.13 -1.44 21.30
CA ILE A 497 17.10 -2.72 20.56
C ILE A 497 17.31 -2.55 19.06
N ARG A 498 17.01 -1.37 18.49
CA ARG A 498 17.24 -1.06 17.06
C ARG A 498 18.70 -0.80 16.69
N PHE A 499 19.62 -0.78 17.67
CA PHE A 499 21.05 -0.84 17.35
C PHE A 499 21.48 -2.20 16.79
N HIS A 500 20.67 -3.24 17.01
CA HIS A 500 20.84 -4.54 16.38
C HIS A 500 20.04 -4.59 15.09
N ALA A 501 20.71 -4.95 13.98
CA ALA A 501 20.04 -5.02 12.67
C ALA A 501 18.93 -6.09 12.68
N GLU A 502 19.15 -7.15 13.44
CA GLU A 502 18.28 -8.31 13.66
C GLU A 502 16.93 -7.93 14.27
N GLU A 503 16.82 -6.82 15.00
CA GLU A 503 15.53 -6.31 15.46
C GLU A 503 14.59 -6.02 14.28
N THR A 504 15.11 -5.45 13.18
CA THR A 504 14.31 -5.07 12.00
C THR A 504 14.40 -6.09 10.87
N LYS A 505 15.48 -6.86 10.82
CA LYS A 505 15.71 -7.98 9.91
C LYS A 505 15.62 -9.27 10.70
N PHE A 506 14.44 -9.52 11.24
CA PHE A 506 14.24 -10.62 12.16
C PHE A 506 14.56 -11.97 11.52
N ASP A 507 15.56 -12.64 12.10
CA ASP A 507 15.93 -14.03 11.82
C ASP A 507 16.02 -14.79 13.15
N PRO A 508 15.13 -15.78 13.41
CA PRO A 508 15.13 -16.53 14.67
C PRO A 508 16.39 -17.40 14.85
N SER A 509 17.12 -17.69 13.78
CA SER A 509 18.33 -18.51 13.82
C SER A 509 19.60 -17.71 14.19
N SER A 510 19.54 -16.38 14.13
CA SER A 510 20.67 -15.51 14.42
C SER A 510 21.11 -15.60 15.89
N ASP A 511 22.40 -15.37 16.12
CA ASP A 511 22.96 -15.41 17.47
C ASP A 511 22.37 -14.32 18.37
N VAL A 512 22.02 -13.15 17.81
CA VAL A 512 21.33 -12.07 18.54
C VAL A 512 19.93 -12.50 18.98
N SER A 513 19.15 -13.18 18.13
CA SER A 513 17.84 -13.73 18.50
C SER A 513 17.95 -14.76 19.63
N LYS A 514 18.94 -15.65 19.57
CA LYS A 514 19.21 -16.63 20.64
C LYS A 514 19.64 -15.96 21.95
N MET A 515 20.51 -14.95 21.87
CA MET A 515 20.91 -14.16 23.03
C MET A 515 19.74 -13.39 23.64
N TYR A 516 18.83 -12.85 22.81
CA TYR A 516 17.63 -12.19 23.32
C TYR A 516 16.76 -13.14 24.16
N GLN A 517 16.58 -14.39 23.70
CA GLN A 517 15.87 -15.44 24.44
C GLN A 517 16.56 -15.83 25.75
N SER A 518 17.89 -15.74 25.81
CA SER A 518 18.65 -16.10 27.02
C SER A 518 18.62 -15.03 28.11
N LEU A 519 18.13 -13.81 27.82
CA LEU A 519 18.03 -12.72 28.80
C LEU A 519 17.06 -12.99 29.96
N GLY A 520 16.13 -13.95 29.81
CA GLY A 520 15.21 -14.30 30.89
C GLY A 520 14.44 -15.60 30.70
N ASP A 521 13.61 -15.93 31.67
CA ASP A 521 12.76 -17.12 31.75
C ASP A 521 11.33 -16.85 31.26
N ALA A 522 10.91 -15.58 31.28
CA ALA A 522 9.62 -15.11 30.82
C ALA A 522 9.79 -13.94 29.83
N LEU A 523 9.29 -14.10 28.60
CA LEU A 523 9.34 -13.05 27.57
C LEU A 523 7.95 -12.47 27.31
N ILE A 524 7.80 -11.18 27.59
CA ILE A 524 6.50 -10.50 27.53
C ILE A 524 6.59 -9.34 26.52
N ALA A 525 5.55 -9.11 25.74
CA ALA A 525 5.42 -7.86 24.99
C ALA A 525 4.27 -7.02 25.51
N ASP A 526 4.51 -5.73 25.69
CA ASP A 526 3.50 -4.75 26.04
C ASP A 526 3.73 -3.45 25.26
N CYS A 527 3.80 -3.61 23.94
CA CYS A 527 4.19 -2.57 23.00
C CYS A 527 3.26 -2.55 21.79
N PHE A 528 1.97 -2.34 22.00
CA PHE A 528 0.98 -2.41 20.91
C PHE A 528 1.37 -1.54 19.71
N GLY A 529 1.94 -0.34 19.93
CA GLY A 529 2.49 0.52 18.88
C GLY A 529 3.52 -0.13 17.94
N CYS A 530 4.13 -1.27 18.31
CA CYS A 530 5.12 -2.00 17.53
C CYS A 530 4.61 -3.32 16.93
N VAL A 531 3.40 -3.79 17.27
CA VAL A 531 2.95 -5.14 16.87
C VAL A 531 2.78 -5.31 15.36
N HIS A 532 2.55 -4.23 14.62
CA HIS A 532 2.44 -4.21 13.16
C HIS A 532 3.75 -4.52 12.41
N ARG A 533 4.84 -4.76 13.13
CA ARG A 533 6.16 -4.99 12.56
C ARG A 533 6.62 -6.41 12.83
N ASN A 534 7.25 -7.02 11.84
CA ASN A 534 7.93 -8.30 12.00
C ASN A 534 9.30 -8.12 12.69
N HIS A 535 9.26 -7.63 13.93
CA HIS A 535 10.46 -7.34 14.72
C HIS A 535 10.79 -8.47 15.69
N MET A 536 12.09 -8.72 15.90
CA MET A 536 12.58 -9.76 16.80
C MET A 536 11.98 -9.66 18.20
N SER A 537 12.06 -8.48 18.84
CA SER A 537 11.62 -8.30 20.23
C SER A 537 10.11 -8.48 20.49
N VAL A 538 9.30 -8.55 19.43
CA VAL A 538 7.84 -8.72 19.52
C VAL A 538 7.39 -10.08 18.97
N CYS A 539 8.05 -10.58 17.92
CA CYS A 539 7.67 -11.83 17.26
C CYS A 539 8.39 -13.06 17.84
N HIS A 540 9.62 -12.87 18.36
CA HIS A 540 10.45 -13.95 18.91
C HIS A 540 10.25 -14.07 20.42
N LEU A 541 9.05 -14.44 20.85
CA LEU A 541 8.72 -14.63 22.28
C LEU A 541 8.62 -16.11 22.68
N LYS A 542 8.30 -16.99 21.73
CA LYS A 542 8.22 -18.43 21.95
C LYS A 542 9.62 -19.04 21.94
N GLY A 543 10.17 -19.30 23.13
CA GLY A 543 11.43 -20.01 23.35
C GLY A 543 11.22 -21.35 24.07
N GLU A 544 12.11 -22.31 23.85
CA GLU A 544 12.05 -23.62 24.50
C GLU A 544 12.14 -23.49 26.03
N GLY A 545 11.16 -24.04 26.75
CA GLY A 545 11.08 -23.95 28.21
C GLY A 545 10.80 -22.55 28.77
N LYS A 546 10.53 -21.55 27.92
CA LYS A 546 10.27 -20.17 28.32
C LYS A 546 8.77 -19.91 28.48
N GLN A 547 8.41 -19.18 29.53
CA GLN A 547 7.08 -18.58 29.62
C GLN A 547 7.02 -17.38 28.67
N HIS A 548 5.89 -17.14 28.04
CA HIS A 548 5.69 -15.93 27.24
C HIS A 548 4.27 -15.39 27.40
N GLY A 549 4.08 -14.13 27.05
CA GLY A 549 2.77 -13.51 27.12
C GLY A 549 2.74 -12.06 26.69
N PHE A 550 1.61 -11.41 26.96
CA PHE A 550 1.36 -10.02 26.60
C PHE A 550 0.86 -9.21 27.80
N GLY A 551 1.24 -7.94 27.85
CA GLY A 551 0.90 -7.03 28.94
C GLY A 551 -0.49 -6.41 28.83
N PHE A 552 -0.80 -5.53 29.79
CA PHE A 552 -2.10 -4.87 29.87
C PHE A 552 -2.39 -3.91 28.73
N LEU A 553 -1.38 -3.24 28.19
CA LEU A 553 -1.58 -2.31 27.09
C LEU A 553 -2.01 -3.07 25.83
N ILE A 554 -1.35 -4.19 25.50
CA ILE A 554 -1.80 -5.03 24.36
C ILE A 554 -3.23 -5.55 24.59
N GLN A 555 -3.53 -6.05 25.80
CA GLN A 555 -4.87 -6.53 26.13
C GLN A 555 -5.92 -5.43 25.96
N GLN A 556 -5.70 -4.26 26.56
CA GLN A 556 -6.63 -3.13 26.51
C GLN A 556 -6.85 -2.62 25.09
N GLU A 557 -5.80 -2.53 24.27
CA GLU A 557 -5.93 -2.14 22.86
C GLU A 557 -6.79 -3.14 22.08
N VAL A 558 -6.51 -4.45 22.20
CA VAL A 558 -7.26 -5.48 21.50
C VAL A 558 -8.71 -5.53 22.00
N ASP A 559 -8.96 -5.40 23.30
CA ASP A 559 -10.31 -5.39 23.87
C ASP A 559 -11.11 -4.15 23.45
N ALA A 560 -10.49 -2.97 23.45
CA ALA A 560 -11.14 -1.74 23.01
C ALA A 560 -11.56 -1.86 21.54
N ILE A 561 -10.66 -2.36 20.69
CA ILE A 561 -10.93 -2.56 19.26
C ILE A 561 -11.97 -3.66 19.05
N ALA A 562 -11.87 -4.79 19.76
CA ALA A 562 -12.87 -5.85 19.71
C ALA A 562 -14.25 -5.36 20.14
N GLY A 563 -14.35 -4.53 21.19
CA GLY A 563 -15.61 -3.92 21.63
C GLY A 563 -16.21 -2.99 20.57
N MET A 564 -15.38 -2.23 19.86
CA MET A 564 -15.81 -1.42 18.72
C MET A 564 -16.34 -2.29 17.55
N LEU A 565 -15.67 -3.41 17.28
CA LEU A 565 -15.99 -4.31 16.17
C LEU A 565 -17.20 -5.23 16.45
N ARG A 566 -17.45 -5.60 17.72
CA ARG A 566 -18.60 -6.42 18.18
C ARG A 566 -19.83 -5.57 18.50
N SER A 567 -20.02 -4.48 17.79
CA SER A 567 -21.05 -3.46 18.07
C SER A 567 -22.47 -3.92 17.71
N ASP A 568 -22.86 -5.17 17.99
CA ASP A 568 -24.16 -5.79 17.66
C ASP A 568 -25.35 -4.82 17.90
N GLY A 569 -25.83 -4.19 16.83
CA GLY A 569 -26.93 -3.22 16.86
C GLY A 569 -26.60 -1.81 17.39
N LYS A 570 -25.39 -1.57 17.92
CA LYS A 570 -24.91 -0.26 18.38
C LYS A 570 -24.55 0.67 17.22
N LYS A 571 -24.77 1.97 17.39
CA LYS A 571 -24.37 3.02 16.44
C LYS A 571 -22.92 3.42 16.70
N VAL A 572 -22.08 3.32 15.68
CA VAL A 572 -20.66 3.66 15.76
C VAL A 572 -20.41 5.00 15.06
N LEU A 573 -19.65 5.89 15.69
CA LEU A 573 -19.19 7.14 15.09
C LEU A 573 -17.66 7.15 14.99
N GLY A 574 -17.14 7.23 13.77
CA GLY A 574 -15.74 7.54 13.50
C GLY A 574 -15.52 9.04 13.36
N ILE A 575 -14.70 9.66 14.20
CA ILE A 575 -14.27 11.06 14.05
C ILE A 575 -12.87 11.05 13.43
N MET A 576 -12.71 11.72 12.29
CA MET A 576 -11.47 11.72 11.51
C MET A 576 -10.97 13.14 11.30
N GLY A 577 -9.73 13.38 11.71
CA GLY A 577 -9.05 14.66 11.53
C GLY A 577 -7.58 14.52 11.15
N GLY A 578 -6.84 15.62 11.21
CA GLY A 578 -5.45 15.73 10.78
C GLY A 578 -5.28 16.43 9.42
N ALA A 579 -4.06 16.39 8.89
CA ALA A 579 -3.66 17.25 7.78
C ALA A 579 -3.78 16.63 6.37
N LYS A 580 -3.67 15.30 6.24
CA LYS A 580 -3.56 14.62 4.94
C LYS A 580 -4.54 13.47 4.81
N ILE A 581 -5.42 13.54 3.80
CA ILE A 581 -6.43 12.51 3.54
C ILE A 581 -5.85 11.15 3.15
N ALA A 582 -4.71 11.12 2.45
CA ALA A 582 -4.06 9.89 2.02
C ALA A 582 -3.68 8.98 3.22
N ASP A 583 -3.30 9.58 4.35
CA ASP A 583 -2.89 8.86 5.56
C ASP A 583 -4.10 8.27 6.31
N LYS A 584 -5.31 8.78 6.05
CA LYS A 584 -6.56 8.45 6.77
C LYS A 584 -7.54 7.65 5.92
N GLN A 585 -7.41 7.69 4.60
CA GLN A 585 -8.24 6.94 3.65
C GLN A 585 -8.38 5.45 4.01
N PRO A 586 -7.30 4.70 4.33
CA PRO A 586 -7.43 3.28 4.67
C PRO A 586 -8.23 3.03 5.96
N MET A 587 -8.23 3.99 6.89
CA MET A 587 -9.00 3.93 8.14
C MET A 587 -10.48 4.25 7.88
N ILE A 588 -10.75 5.30 7.11
CA ILE A 588 -12.11 5.71 6.73
C ILE A 588 -12.80 4.57 5.94
N GLU A 589 -12.10 3.96 4.97
CA GLU A 589 -12.62 2.81 4.23
C GLU A 589 -12.91 1.59 5.10
N CYS A 590 -12.12 1.40 6.15
CA CYS A 590 -12.31 0.30 7.08
C CYS A 590 -13.58 0.50 7.91
N LEU A 591 -13.74 1.68 8.50
CA LEU A 591 -14.95 2.05 9.24
C LEU A 591 -16.20 2.06 8.35
N CYS A 592 -16.08 2.45 7.08
CA CYS A 592 -17.19 2.43 6.12
C CYS A 592 -17.80 1.03 5.91
N LYS A 593 -17.03 -0.02 6.16
CA LYS A 593 -17.46 -1.42 6.03
C LYS A 593 -18.08 -1.97 7.32
N MET A 594 -17.96 -1.25 8.43
CA MET A 594 -18.59 -1.66 9.67
C MET A 594 -20.09 -1.34 9.62
N PRO A 595 -20.97 -2.23 10.12
CA PRO A 595 -22.40 -1.97 10.17
C PRO A 595 -22.70 -0.79 11.11
N SER A 596 -23.81 -0.09 10.86
CA SER A 596 -24.30 1.01 11.72
C SER A 596 -23.27 2.10 12.03
N THR A 597 -22.30 2.30 11.14
CA THR A 597 -21.20 3.26 11.34
C THR A 597 -21.45 4.53 10.56
N ARG A 598 -21.29 5.68 11.21
CA ARG A 598 -21.19 7.01 10.60
C ARG A 598 -19.79 7.56 10.84
N ILE A 599 -19.32 8.44 9.97
CA ILE A 599 -17.96 8.97 10.02
C ILE A 599 -18.04 10.48 9.86
N PHE A 600 -17.59 11.23 10.85
CA PHE A 600 -17.41 12.67 10.75
C PHE A 600 -15.96 12.97 10.33
N VAL A 601 -15.79 13.81 9.31
CA VAL A 601 -14.49 14.22 8.79
C VAL A 601 -14.34 15.73 8.95
N GLY A 602 -13.36 16.14 9.74
CA GLY A 602 -13.06 17.54 10.04
C GLY A 602 -11.58 17.88 9.90
N GLY A 603 -11.24 19.13 10.21
CA GLY A 603 -9.89 19.66 10.10
C GLY A 603 -9.34 19.68 8.68
N GLY A 604 -8.01 19.56 8.55
CA GLY A 604 -7.32 19.58 7.26
C GLY A 604 -7.74 18.47 6.30
N LEU A 605 -8.32 17.37 6.78
CA LEU A 605 -8.80 16.27 5.93
C LEU A 605 -9.94 16.64 4.99
N THR A 606 -10.74 17.63 5.37
CA THR A 606 -11.78 18.19 4.50
C THR A 606 -11.18 18.67 3.18
N ARG A 607 -9.93 19.13 3.20
CA ARG A 607 -9.14 19.52 2.02
C ARG A 607 -8.73 18.25 1.28
N GLY A 608 -9.40 17.97 0.16
CA GLY A 608 -9.13 16.78 -0.65
C GLY A 608 -10.12 15.64 -0.43
N PHE A 609 -11.12 15.80 0.45
CA PHE A 609 -12.22 14.84 0.55
C PHE A 609 -13.08 14.81 -0.72
N ASP A 610 -13.18 15.94 -1.42
CA ASP A 610 -13.69 16.05 -2.78
C ASP A 610 -12.99 15.11 -3.80
N LYS A 611 -11.79 14.63 -3.49
CA LYS A 611 -10.98 13.73 -4.33
C LYS A 611 -10.95 12.29 -3.81
N PHE A 612 -11.61 12.00 -2.70
CA PHE A 612 -11.68 10.70 -2.06
C PHE A 612 -13.13 10.28 -1.91
N MET A 613 -13.54 9.19 -2.57
CA MET A 613 -14.87 8.65 -2.38
C MET A 613 -14.83 7.38 -1.51
N PRO A 614 -15.34 7.44 -0.27
CA PRO A 614 -15.42 6.26 0.59
C PRO A 614 -16.41 5.22 0.05
N SER A 615 -16.20 3.94 0.36
CA SER A 615 -17.08 2.84 -0.06
C SER A 615 -18.56 3.00 0.34
N THR A 616 -18.87 3.68 1.45
CA THR A 616 -20.23 4.03 1.85
C THR A 616 -20.41 5.55 2.04
N PRO A 617 -20.54 6.37 0.97
CA PRO A 617 -20.54 7.83 1.07
C PRO A 617 -21.60 8.42 2.01
N HIS A 618 -22.75 7.76 2.15
CA HIS A 618 -23.84 8.19 3.03
C HIS A 618 -23.51 8.06 4.52
N SER A 619 -22.51 7.26 4.87
CA SER A 619 -22.03 7.17 6.25
C SER A 619 -21.15 8.37 6.61
N VAL A 620 -20.62 9.12 5.62
CA VAL A 620 -19.63 10.18 5.86
C VAL A 620 -20.25 11.58 5.87
N ILE A 621 -19.84 12.37 6.86
CA ILE A 621 -20.31 13.72 7.15
C ILE A 621 -19.07 14.62 7.15
N LEU A 622 -19.07 15.63 6.29
CA LEU A 622 -17.97 16.59 6.23
C LEU A 622 -18.30 17.82 7.07
N ALA A 623 -17.31 18.34 7.80
CA ALA A 623 -17.41 19.66 8.39
C ALA A 623 -17.70 20.69 7.29
N ARG A 624 -18.69 21.56 7.51
CA ARG A 624 -19.17 22.51 6.50
C ARG A 624 -18.44 23.85 6.55
N ASP A 625 -17.97 24.23 7.73
CA ASP A 625 -17.31 25.50 8.01
C ASP A 625 -16.01 25.27 8.79
N ALA A 626 -15.16 26.30 8.83
CA ALA A 626 -13.88 26.26 9.51
C ALA A 626 -13.50 27.61 10.12
N TYR A 627 -12.56 27.58 11.07
CA TYR A 627 -11.69 28.71 11.35
C TYR A 627 -10.40 28.55 10.57
N GLY A 628 -9.97 29.62 9.90
CA GLY A 628 -8.86 29.54 8.98
C GLY A 628 -8.32 30.89 8.55
N ALA A 629 -7.32 30.88 7.68
CA ALA A 629 -6.75 32.09 7.10
C ALA A 629 -6.18 31.81 5.70
N ALA A 630 -5.81 32.86 4.96
CA ALA A 630 -5.18 32.72 3.65
C ALA A 630 -3.81 32.02 3.74
N ASP A 631 -3.08 32.31 4.82
CA ASP A 631 -1.84 31.66 5.22
C ASP A 631 -1.76 31.58 6.75
N PHE A 632 -0.73 30.91 7.28
CA PHE A 632 -0.61 30.67 8.73
C PHE A 632 -0.23 31.93 9.54
N GLU A 633 0.32 32.96 8.88
CA GLU A 633 0.73 34.22 9.50
C GLU A 633 -0.44 35.21 9.62
N SER A 634 -1.46 35.04 8.78
CA SER A 634 -2.65 35.87 8.74
C SER A 634 -3.58 35.64 9.95
N PRO A 635 -4.37 36.66 10.36
CA PRO A 635 -5.37 36.50 11.42
C PRO A 635 -6.41 35.42 11.09
N ALA A 636 -6.79 34.64 12.10
CA ALA A 636 -7.83 33.63 11.95
C ALA A 636 -9.18 34.29 11.70
N THR A 637 -9.91 33.78 10.70
CA THR A 637 -11.22 34.24 10.28
C THR A 637 -12.19 33.07 10.20
N TYR A 638 -13.47 33.36 10.40
CA TYR A 638 -14.53 32.38 10.21
C TYR A 638 -14.79 32.17 8.71
N MET A 639 -14.80 30.91 8.29
CA MET A 639 -15.02 30.48 6.91
C MET A 639 -16.31 29.67 6.83
N PRO A 640 -17.42 30.25 6.33
CA PRO A 640 -18.75 29.62 6.36
C PRO A 640 -18.92 28.45 5.38
N ASP A 641 -18.02 28.30 4.41
CA ASP A 641 -18.02 27.20 3.44
C ASP A 641 -16.58 26.75 3.19
N ILE A 642 -16.18 25.66 3.85
CA ILE A 642 -14.82 25.15 3.82
C ILE A 642 -14.38 24.76 2.40
N ALA A 643 -15.33 24.37 1.53
CA ALA A 643 -15.06 23.92 0.16
C ALA A 643 -14.59 25.07 -0.75
N LYS A 644 -14.95 26.31 -0.41
CA LYS A 644 -14.60 27.52 -1.19
C LYS A 644 -13.28 28.16 -0.76
N THR A 645 -12.63 27.64 0.27
CA THR A 645 -11.48 28.30 0.92
C THR A 645 -10.14 28.06 0.25
N GLY A 646 -10.07 27.21 -0.79
CA GLY A 646 -8.80 26.88 -1.46
C GLY A 646 -7.76 26.20 -0.55
N GLY A 647 -8.19 25.70 0.62
CA GLY A 647 -7.29 25.12 1.62
C GLY A 647 -6.88 26.10 2.73
N GLY A 648 -7.77 26.99 3.18
CA GLY A 648 -7.54 27.92 4.29
C GLY A 648 -8.09 27.49 5.66
N GLY A 649 -8.99 26.49 5.76
CA GLY A 649 -9.61 26.06 7.03
C GLY A 649 -8.70 25.18 7.90
N PHE A 650 -8.31 25.65 9.07
CA PHE A 650 -7.33 25.02 9.97
C PHE A 650 -7.93 24.42 11.26
N ASP A 651 -9.16 24.77 11.62
CA ASP A 651 -9.95 24.16 12.71
C ASP A 651 -11.42 24.06 12.32
N CYS A 652 -12.18 23.18 12.95
CA CYS A 652 -13.60 22.99 12.67
C CYS A 652 -14.42 24.22 13.13
N GLY A 653 -15.33 24.69 12.28
CA GLY A 653 -16.19 25.83 12.57
C GLY A 653 -17.38 25.45 13.47
N PRO A 654 -18.11 26.45 14.01
CA PRO A 654 -19.26 26.24 14.88
C PRO A 654 -20.38 25.38 14.27
N GLN A 655 -20.62 25.43 12.96
CA GLN A 655 -21.65 24.58 12.34
C GLN A 655 -21.20 23.12 12.27
N GLY A 656 -19.96 22.86 11.86
CA GLY A 656 -19.37 21.53 11.85
C GLY A 656 -19.28 20.92 13.25
N LEU A 657 -18.97 21.72 14.27
CA LEU A 657 -19.00 21.27 15.67
C LEU A 657 -20.42 20.91 16.14
N ARG A 658 -21.43 21.70 15.77
CA ARG A 658 -22.84 21.35 16.08
C ARG A 658 -23.26 20.04 15.41
N ASP A 659 -22.89 19.86 14.15
CA ASP A 659 -23.19 18.64 13.40
C ASP A 659 -22.50 17.44 14.07
N LEU A 660 -21.22 17.57 14.43
CA LEU A 660 -20.48 16.53 15.15
C LEU A 660 -21.10 16.20 16.52
N ILE A 661 -21.51 17.20 17.30
CA ILE A 661 -22.17 16.98 18.60
C ILE A 661 -23.45 16.15 18.42
N ALA A 662 -24.27 16.48 17.42
CA ALA A 662 -25.49 15.72 17.13
C ALA A 662 -25.19 14.25 16.76
N GLU A 663 -24.07 13.99 16.08
CA GLU A 663 -23.62 12.63 15.80
C GLU A 663 -23.10 11.91 17.05
N ILE A 664 -22.35 12.61 17.91
CA ILE A 664 -21.88 12.09 19.19
C ILE A 664 -23.06 11.66 20.06
N ASP A 665 -24.10 12.49 20.16
CA ASP A 665 -25.30 12.20 20.95
C ASP A 665 -26.03 10.95 20.45
N ASN A 666 -26.04 10.74 19.14
CA ASN A 666 -26.68 9.60 18.51
C ASN A 666 -25.85 8.31 18.52
N ALA A 667 -24.55 8.37 18.82
CA ALA A 667 -23.65 7.23 18.80
C ALA A 667 -23.56 6.51 20.16
N ASP A 668 -23.39 5.19 20.14
CA ASP A 668 -23.12 4.39 21.34
C ASP A 668 -21.61 4.14 21.52
N VAL A 669 -20.89 4.07 20.39
CA VAL A 669 -19.44 3.87 20.34
C VAL A 669 -18.81 4.98 19.50
N ILE A 670 -17.76 5.61 20.02
CA ILE A 670 -17.06 6.72 19.36
C ILE A 670 -15.60 6.34 19.19
N PHE A 671 -15.09 6.47 17.96
CA PHE A 671 -13.69 6.28 17.63
C PHE A 671 -13.13 7.56 17.01
N TRP A 672 -12.20 8.23 17.69
CA TRP A 672 -11.61 9.48 17.21
C TRP A 672 -10.14 9.33 16.84
N ASN A 673 -9.78 9.57 15.57
CA ASN A 673 -8.40 9.57 15.08
C ASN A 673 -8.05 10.84 14.30
N GLY A 674 -7.17 11.67 14.86
CA GLY A 674 -6.69 12.92 14.25
C GLY A 674 -7.47 14.15 14.71
N CYS A 675 -6.75 15.22 15.05
CA CYS A 675 -7.33 16.45 15.58
C CYS A 675 -8.18 17.19 14.54
N LEU A 676 -9.23 17.86 14.99
CA LEU A 676 -10.12 18.66 14.13
C LEU A 676 -9.51 20.01 13.75
N GLY A 677 -8.39 20.37 14.37
CA GLY A 677 -7.59 21.53 13.99
C GLY A 677 -6.11 21.41 14.37
N VAL A 678 -5.35 22.47 14.15
CA VAL A 678 -3.90 22.55 14.41
C VAL A 678 -3.68 22.85 15.90
N ILE A 679 -3.39 21.81 16.68
CA ILE A 679 -3.39 21.86 18.15
C ILE A 679 -2.23 22.67 18.75
N GLU A 680 -1.16 22.83 17.99
CA GLU A 680 0.03 23.60 18.34
C GLU A 680 -0.25 25.10 18.33
N ASP A 681 -1.28 25.53 17.58
CA ASP A 681 -1.66 26.93 17.46
C ASP A 681 -2.90 27.24 18.31
N PRO A 682 -2.81 28.18 19.27
CA PRO A 682 -3.96 28.58 20.09
C PRO A 682 -5.19 29.03 19.29
N ARG A 683 -5.00 29.54 18.06
CA ARG A 683 -6.08 30.00 17.18
C ARG A 683 -6.89 28.85 16.58
N TYR A 684 -6.29 27.67 16.43
CA TYR A 684 -6.84 26.55 15.65
C TYR A 684 -7.01 25.26 16.47
N ARG A 685 -6.99 25.36 17.80
CA ARG A 685 -7.17 24.23 18.72
C ARG A 685 -8.52 24.22 19.45
N VAL A 686 -9.33 25.26 19.28
CA VAL A 686 -10.54 25.48 20.09
C VAL A 686 -11.59 24.42 19.80
N GLY A 687 -11.85 24.11 18.53
CA GLY A 687 -12.83 23.09 18.15
C GLY A 687 -12.47 21.71 18.68
N SER A 688 -11.18 21.34 18.57
CA SER A 688 -10.67 20.09 19.14
C SER A 688 -10.82 20.05 20.67
N ALA A 689 -10.50 21.14 21.38
CA ALA A 689 -10.64 21.21 22.83
C ALA A 689 -12.10 21.12 23.30
N MET A 690 -13.03 21.76 22.60
CA MET A 690 -14.46 21.68 22.91
C MET A 690 -15.00 20.26 22.80
N ILE A 691 -14.60 19.51 21.77
CA ILE A 691 -15.02 18.11 21.60
C ILE A 691 -14.44 17.22 22.70
N VAL A 692 -13.21 17.47 23.16
CA VAL A 692 -12.63 16.77 24.31
C VAL A 692 -13.50 16.96 25.56
N ASP A 693 -13.80 18.21 25.91
CA ASP A 693 -14.63 18.52 27.07
C ASP A 693 -16.03 17.91 26.95
N TYR A 694 -16.59 17.89 25.72
CA TYR A 694 -17.88 17.25 25.46
C TYR A 694 -17.83 15.74 25.66
N LEU A 695 -16.82 15.04 25.12
CA LEU A 695 -16.66 13.59 25.24
C LEU A 695 -16.42 13.15 26.69
N LEU A 696 -15.72 13.96 27.49
CA LEU A 696 -15.54 13.71 28.93
C LEU A 696 -16.86 13.66 29.70
N ALA A 697 -17.88 14.40 29.25
CA ALA A 697 -19.21 14.36 29.85
C ALA A 697 -20.07 13.15 29.43
N GLN A 698 -19.65 12.37 28.42
CA GLN A 698 -20.45 11.28 27.83
C GLN A 698 -20.24 9.92 28.51
N THR A 699 -20.51 9.83 29.82
CA THR A 699 -20.18 8.64 30.65
C THR A 699 -20.91 7.34 30.27
N GLY A 700 -21.97 7.41 29.45
CA GLY A 700 -22.72 6.25 28.97
C GLY A 700 -22.24 5.65 27.64
N LYS A 701 -21.19 6.21 27.03
CA LYS A 701 -20.71 5.83 25.69
C LYS A 701 -19.33 5.18 25.78
N GLN A 702 -19.04 4.25 24.88
CA GLN A 702 -17.69 3.70 24.73
C GLN A 702 -16.88 4.62 23.82
N ILE A 703 -15.78 5.19 24.32
CA ILE A 703 -14.98 6.17 23.57
C ILE A 703 -13.55 5.66 23.42
N ILE A 704 -13.04 5.68 22.19
CA ILE A 704 -11.70 5.21 21.83
C ILE A 704 -11.00 6.34 21.08
N ILE A 705 -9.88 6.82 21.62
CA ILE A 705 -9.08 7.89 21.05
C ILE A 705 -7.80 7.28 20.47
N GLY A 706 -7.61 7.41 19.16
CA GLY A 706 -6.46 6.92 18.44
C GLY A 706 -5.51 8.03 17.99
N GLY A 707 -4.21 7.72 18.01
CA GLY A 707 -3.14 8.59 17.48
C GLY A 707 -2.56 9.52 18.56
N GLY A 708 -1.23 9.71 18.50
CA GLY A 708 -0.50 10.43 19.56
C GLY A 708 -0.94 11.89 19.74
N GLU A 709 -1.16 12.62 18.66
CA GLU A 709 -1.60 14.02 18.70
C GLU A 709 -3.04 14.18 19.22
N THR A 710 -3.91 13.21 18.95
CA THR A 710 -5.31 13.26 19.45
C THR A 710 -5.38 12.84 20.91
N ALA A 711 -4.60 11.84 21.30
CA ALA A 711 -4.50 11.41 22.70
C ALA A 711 -3.90 12.51 23.61
N SER A 712 -2.96 13.32 23.11
CA SER A 712 -2.33 14.39 23.90
C SER A 712 -3.31 15.49 24.30
N LEU A 713 -4.43 15.66 23.59
CA LEU A 713 -5.51 16.58 23.98
C LEU A 713 -6.21 16.18 25.29
N PHE A 714 -6.12 14.91 25.69
CA PHE A 714 -6.68 14.36 26.92
C PHE A 714 -5.66 14.31 28.07
N ALA A 715 -4.45 14.86 27.88
CA ALA A 715 -3.44 14.89 28.92
C ALA A 715 -3.96 15.56 30.20
N GLY A 716 -3.94 14.84 31.32
CA GLY A 716 -4.47 15.31 32.61
C GLY A 716 -6.00 15.29 32.74
N LYS A 717 -6.72 14.73 31.76
CA LYS A 717 -8.19 14.62 31.72
C LYS A 717 -8.62 13.16 31.52
N GLU A 718 -8.25 12.30 32.46
CA GLU A 718 -8.54 10.87 32.39
C GLU A 718 -9.99 10.59 32.80
N ALA A 719 -10.66 9.71 32.06
CA ALA A 719 -12.01 9.26 32.37
C ALA A 719 -12.15 7.77 32.03
N GLU A 720 -12.84 7.02 32.89
CA GLU A 720 -12.92 5.55 32.79
C GLU A 720 -13.58 5.08 31.49
N HIS A 721 -14.54 5.84 30.96
CA HIS A 721 -15.25 5.53 29.72
C HIS A 721 -14.47 5.89 28.44
N ILE A 722 -13.29 6.52 28.57
CA ILE A 722 -12.44 6.93 27.45
C ILE A 722 -11.13 6.13 27.45
N TYR A 723 -10.95 5.33 26.40
CA TYR A 723 -9.71 4.63 26.15
C TYR A 723 -8.77 5.44 25.25
N LEU A 724 -7.55 5.70 25.73
CA LEU A 724 -6.50 6.42 24.97
C LEU A 724 -5.49 5.42 24.38
N SER A 725 -5.56 5.20 23.07
CA SER A 725 -4.68 4.28 22.36
C SER A 725 -3.28 4.84 22.16
N THR A 726 -2.28 3.98 22.39
CA THR A 726 -0.87 4.19 22.07
C THR A 726 -0.49 3.70 20.66
N GLY A 727 -1.41 2.98 20.01
CA GLY A 727 -1.14 2.11 18.88
C GLY A 727 -0.78 2.77 17.56
N GLY A 728 -1.11 4.05 17.33
CA GLY A 728 -0.79 4.76 16.08
C GLY A 728 -1.08 3.93 14.82
N GLY A 729 -0.04 3.57 14.05
CA GLY A 729 -0.16 2.71 12.86
C GLY A 729 -0.52 1.24 13.15
N ALA A 730 -0.20 0.72 14.34
CA ALA A 730 -0.61 -0.63 14.76
C ALA A 730 -2.11 -0.74 15.02
N LEU A 731 -2.72 0.31 15.58
CA LEU A 731 -4.18 0.42 15.72
C LEU A 731 -4.86 0.28 14.36
N LEU A 732 -4.38 1.01 13.35
CA LEU A 732 -4.88 0.92 11.98
C LEU A 732 -4.70 -0.49 11.40
N ALA A 733 -3.50 -1.06 11.49
CA ALA A 733 -3.22 -2.40 10.97
C ALA A 733 -4.10 -3.48 11.63
N HIS A 734 -4.38 -3.34 12.93
CA HIS A 734 -5.25 -4.27 13.64
C HIS A 734 -6.71 -4.18 13.19
N ILE A 735 -7.28 -2.97 13.16
CA ILE A 735 -8.65 -2.75 12.68
C ILE A 735 -8.78 -3.26 11.23
N GLN A 736 -7.80 -2.98 10.37
CA GLN A 736 -7.78 -3.48 8.99
C GLN A 736 -7.74 -5.01 8.92
N SER A 737 -6.88 -5.66 9.69
CA SER A 737 -6.82 -7.13 9.73
C SER A 737 -8.16 -7.74 10.17
N SER A 738 -8.79 -7.18 11.20
CA SER A 738 -10.05 -7.68 11.71
C SER A 738 -11.25 -7.45 10.76
N VAL A 739 -11.31 -6.31 10.07
CA VAL A 739 -12.42 -5.98 9.16
C VAL A 739 -12.24 -6.59 7.77
N LEU A 740 -11.02 -6.57 7.22
CA LEU A 740 -10.72 -7.04 5.86
C LEU A 740 -10.37 -8.52 5.80
N GLY A 741 -10.11 -9.17 6.94
CA GLY A 741 -9.71 -10.58 7.01
C GLY A 741 -8.31 -10.84 6.46
N THR A 742 -7.41 -9.86 6.53
CA THR A 742 -5.99 -10.05 6.20
C THR A 742 -5.26 -10.78 7.34
N PRO A 743 -4.09 -11.41 7.09
CA PRO A 743 -3.34 -12.12 8.12
C PRO A 743 -3.14 -11.29 9.40
N THR A 744 -3.18 -11.97 10.54
CA THR A 744 -3.00 -11.37 11.87
C THR A 744 -1.73 -10.52 11.91
N VAL A 745 -1.85 -9.37 12.57
CA VAL A 745 -0.74 -8.43 12.80
C VAL A 745 0.47 -9.21 13.37
N PRO A 746 1.68 -9.15 12.78
CA PRO A 746 2.77 -10.09 13.06
C PRO A 746 3.10 -10.27 14.55
N GLY A 747 3.18 -9.17 15.29
CA GLY A 747 3.49 -9.17 16.72
C GLY A 747 2.35 -9.63 17.64
N LEU A 748 1.15 -9.87 17.12
CA LEU A 748 0.03 -10.48 17.86
C LEU A 748 -0.07 -11.99 17.62
N ALA A 749 0.53 -12.50 16.54
CA ALA A 749 0.52 -13.93 16.20
C ALA A 749 1.09 -14.85 17.32
N PRO A 750 2.08 -14.45 18.14
CA PRO A 750 2.50 -15.26 19.26
C PRO A 750 1.40 -15.50 20.32
N PHE A 751 0.39 -14.63 20.36
CA PHE A 751 -0.64 -14.59 21.41
C PHE A 751 -2.03 -15.03 20.95
N SER A 752 -2.24 -15.20 19.65
CA SER A 752 -3.52 -15.61 19.08
C SER A 752 -3.81 -17.08 19.37
N LEU A 753 -5.08 -17.39 19.61
CA LEU A 753 -5.61 -18.76 19.74
C LEU A 753 -5.52 -19.57 18.45
#